data_AF-A0A1F7KZW1-F1
#
_entry.id   AF-A0A1F7KZW1-F1
#
_cell.length_a   1.000
_cell.length_b   1.000
_cell.length_c   1.000
_cell.angle_alpha   90.00
_cell.angle_beta   90.00
_cell.angle_gamma   90.00
#
_symmetry.space_group_name_H-M   'P 1'
#
loop_
_entity.id
_entity.type
_entity.pdbx_description
1 polymer ?
#
loop_
_entity_poly.entity_id
_entity_poly.type
_entity_poly.pdbx_seq_one_letter_code
_entity_poly.pdbx_strand_id
1 'polypeptide(L)'
;MIHKSSPISSRQKILIVSEGNNALVSLLKTYFKKFDNDVYISPKIPKSIAMFDYCFFINERTFIQKTKRFGDWKNIIFIVANRKKADEIMRNMQQKKLERIKIIVCPYSQIYDPHHVEDIVWFSISKSKETFLSINIIPSKPKALPLSPTTKMRSPAYYRFYLFIEKLISKKNITLIAVALVFVYHSAFIPPLLYGGYFVYQAMHKIQSNDYRGAANLIKQSESPILISKKMYAFARPTFLLFSIAQTPDDLFAVHEKILSIVHTAKNLEEDYHETFILFLNKNKSDAQKKQLTYLLESSRDSLSILESNLVFLNQKIPSQISIFKKYKEKLTTTSGMIAKLKKIAFYLPSLMAQKGEKKYLLLFANNMELRPGGGFIGSYGILTLKDLTFEGIEVYDVYDADGQLTAHIKPPDAIRDYLAQPHWFLRDSAFSPDFYENYFQAKFFLDKEKQLTDFSGGILITTTAIKNMLAAFGDLYLPDFNEKINSGNFYLKTQLYAEKDFFPGSTQKKSFLSALTRQLLVNLETVSESELMSQIFKSAEEKQLAFYIEEEELQKMIDSFYWSGRIIEPHCPPNIDNCYTDFQFPYDANLGVNKANFFVNRITEVKINIDSDGIINSKLHIKFKNESLQDIFPGGAYRNYFQILIPRDSVVTRIAIGEEPLSSYDQEIGQFKKVGFFFEIPIQSAREIVIEYHSLKGFKKGKSIYQLLFQKQIGSINNDMSLEITLPPNMFLANQNFSALVKNNRILYNTELSADKIFFVELLKE
;
A
#
# COMPACT_ATOMS: atom_id res chain seq x y z
N MET A 1 -11.85 47.88 -30.03
CA MET A 1 -10.88 48.57 -29.15
C MET A 1 -11.02 47.97 -27.77
N ILE A 2 -10.10 47.26 -27.13
CA ILE A 2 -8.70 46.84 -27.38
C ILE A 2 -8.66 45.35 -26.98
N HIS A 3 -7.92 44.51 -27.71
CA HIS A 3 -7.73 43.09 -27.40
C HIS A 3 -7.27 42.89 -25.94
N LYS A 4 -8.00 42.08 -25.15
CA LYS A 4 -7.50 41.52 -23.87
C LYS A 4 -6.55 40.35 -24.17
N SER A 5 -5.39 40.65 -24.75
CA SER A 5 -4.22 39.78 -24.67
C SER A 5 -3.48 40.10 -23.37
N SER A 6 -3.28 39.10 -22.52
CA SER A 6 -2.54 39.23 -21.26
C SER A 6 -1.14 39.83 -21.52
N PRO A 7 -0.74 40.96 -20.91
CA PRO A 7 0.48 41.67 -21.34
C PRO A 7 1.78 41.10 -20.73
N ILE A 8 1.72 39.98 -20.00
CA ILE A 8 2.86 39.45 -19.23
C ILE A 8 3.10 38.00 -19.69
N SER A 9 3.88 37.82 -20.76
CA SER A 9 4.22 36.50 -21.31
C SER A 9 5.72 36.18 -21.25
N SER A 10 6.49 36.92 -20.44
CA SER A 10 7.90 36.62 -20.15
C SER A 10 8.20 36.78 -18.67
N ARG A 11 9.07 35.93 -18.13
CA ARG A 11 9.50 35.92 -16.73
C ARG A 11 10.30 37.19 -16.40
N GLN A 12 9.66 38.17 -15.79
CA GLN A 12 10.26 39.46 -15.44
C GLN A 12 10.70 39.52 -13.98
N LYS A 13 11.76 40.29 -13.70
CA LYS A 13 12.21 40.58 -12.32
C LYS A 13 11.57 41.87 -11.82
N ILE A 14 10.73 41.77 -10.80
CA ILE A 14 9.93 42.90 -10.29
C ILE A 14 10.39 43.23 -8.86
N LEU A 15 10.75 44.49 -8.63
CA LEU A 15 11.06 45.01 -7.29
C LEU A 15 9.89 45.84 -6.77
N ILE A 16 9.45 45.57 -5.54
CA ILE A 16 8.47 46.38 -4.80
C ILE A 16 9.15 46.94 -3.54
N VAL A 17 9.25 48.27 -3.47
CA VAL A 17 9.82 48.99 -2.33
C VAL A 17 8.71 49.69 -1.56
N SER A 18 8.57 49.39 -0.27
CA SER A 18 7.59 50.05 0.61
C SER A 18 8.07 50.08 2.06
N GLU A 19 8.04 51.26 2.69
CA GLU A 19 8.30 51.42 4.12
C GLU A 19 7.09 50.91 4.93
N GLY A 20 7.13 49.64 5.39
CA GLY A 20 6.15 49.07 6.32
C GLY A 20 5.17 48.05 5.70
N ASN A 21 4.29 47.51 6.54
CA ASN A 21 3.36 46.45 6.17
C ASN A 21 2.16 47.03 5.40
N ASN A 22 2.24 47.02 4.07
CA ASN A 22 1.23 47.63 3.19
C ASN A 22 0.39 46.54 2.49
N ALA A 23 -0.94 46.58 2.65
CA ALA A 23 -1.85 45.61 2.04
C ALA A 23 -1.70 45.52 0.51
N LEU A 24 -1.37 46.65 -0.15
CA LEU A 24 -1.15 46.69 -1.59
C LEU A 24 0.08 45.88 -2.02
N VAL A 25 1.13 45.81 -1.19
CA VAL A 25 2.33 44.99 -1.48
C VAL A 25 1.97 43.51 -1.54
N SER A 26 1.14 43.03 -0.60
CA SER A 26 0.69 41.63 -0.59
C SER A 26 -0.17 41.30 -1.81
N LEU A 27 -1.07 42.21 -2.19
CA LEU A 27 -1.92 42.05 -3.37
C LEU A 27 -1.11 42.04 -4.66
N LEU A 28 -0.19 42.98 -4.86
CA LEU A 28 0.69 43.02 -6.03
C LEU A 28 1.59 41.79 -6.11
N LYS A 29 2.17 41.33 -4.99
CA LYS A 29 2.97 40.10 -4.96
C LYS A 29 2.14 38.88 -5.35
N THR A 30 0.93 38.77 -4.82
CA THR A 30 0.01 37.68 -5.18
C THR A 30 -0.37 37.74 -6.64
N TYR A 31 -0.62 38.94 -7.17
CA TYR A 31 -0.98 39.14 -8.58
C TYR A 31 0.17 38.76 -9.53
N PHE A 32 1.38 39.28 -9.31
CA PHE A 32 2.52 39.00 -10.20
C PHE A 32 2.98 37.54 -10.16
N LYS A 33 2.85 36.85 -9.02
CA LYS A 33 3.15 35.41 -8.91
C LYS A 33 2.22 34.53 -9.73
N LYS A 34 0.98 34.95 -10.02
CA LYS A 34 0.05 34.21 -10.90
C LYS A 34 0.58 34.06 -12.34
N PHE A 35 1.51 34.93 -12.74
CA PHE A 35 2.07 34.99 -14.09
C PHE A 35 3.57 34.64 -14.14
N ASP A 36 4.06 33.82 -13.19
CA ASP A 36 5.44 33.29 -13.14
C ASP A 36 6.55 34.36 -13.14
N ASN A 37 6.33 35.51 -12.48
CA ASN A 37 7.35 36.56 -12.32
C ASN A 37 8.13 36.42 -11.01
N ASP A 38 9.41 36.81 -11.04
CA ASP A 38 10.27 36.83 -9.86
C ASP A 38 10.07 38.15 -9.10
N VAL A 39 9.30 38.12 -8.00
CA VAL A 39 8.93 39.31 -7.21
C VAL A 39 9.78 39.45 -5.95
N TYR A 40 10.47 40.58 -5.84
CA TYR A 40 11.34 40.95 -4.72
C TYR A 40 10.71 42.10 -3.94
N ILE A 41 10.61 41.97 -2.61
CA ILE A 41 10.09 43.04 -1.74
C ILE A 41 11.24 43.55 -0.87
N SER A 42 11.39 44.87 -0.79
CA SER A 42 12.39 45.50 0.08
C SER A 42 11.77 46.66 0.88
N PRO A 43 12.07 46.79 2.18
CA PRO A 43 11.61 47.92 2.99
C PRO A 43 12.33 49.24 2.66
N LYS A 44 13.46 49.17 1.93
CA LYS A 44 14.28 50.31 1.50
C LYS A 44 14.80 50.10 0.09
N ILE A 45 15.11 51.19 -0.62
CA ILE A 45 15.68 51.10 -1.98
C ILE A 45 17.05 50.40 -1.94
N PRO A 46 17.26 49.30 -2.67
CA PRO A 46 18.56 48.63 -2.76
C PRO A 46 19.66 49.52 -3.36
N LYS A 47 20.93 49.19 -3.11
CA LYS A 47 22.08 49.95 -3.65
C LYS A 47 22.12 49.98 -5.19
N SER A 48 21.59 48.95 -5.84
CA SER A 48 21.45 48.87 -7.30
C SER A 48 20.08 48.27 -7.63
N ILE A 49 19.44 48.82 -8.67
CA ILE A 49 18.14 48.35 -9.19
C ILE A 49 18.23 47.88 -10.65
N ALA A 50 19.43 47.85 -11.24
CA ALA A 50 19.64 47.59 -12.67
C ALA A 50 19.18 46.18 -13.13
N MET A 51 19.08 45.22 -12.21
CA MET A 51 18.66 43.85 -12.51
C MET A 51 17.14 43.67 -12.60
N PHE A 52 16.35 44.69 -12.26
CA PHE A 52 14.89 44.61 -12.25
C PHE A 52 14.31 45.26 -13.50
N ASP A 53 13.33 44.59 -14.11
CA ASP A 53 12.63 45.08 -15.29
C ASP A 53 11.57 46.14 -14.93
N TYR A 54 10.97 46.00 -13.75
CA TYR A 54 9.98 46.92 -13.20
C TYR A 54 10.24 47.19 -11.72
N CYS A 55 10.23 48.46 -11.33
CA CYS A 55 10.42 48.89 -9.94
C CYS A 55 9.22 49.69 -9.44
N PHE A 56 8.49 49.16 -8.46
CA PHE A 56 7.36 49.79 -7.80
C PHE A 56 7.79 50.45 -6.49
N PHE A 57 7.64 51.76 -6.38
CA PHE A 57 7.92 52.54 -5.18
C PHE A 57 6.62 53.02 -4.56
N ILE A 58 6.29 52.44 -3.40
CA ILE A 58 5.00 52.61 -2.74
C ILE A 58 5.18 53.55 -1.55
N ASN A 59 4.72 54.79 -1.71
CA ASN A 59 4.80 55.90 -0.74
C ASN A 59 6.23 56.22 -0.24
N GLU A 60 7.25 55.86 -1.02
CA GLU A 60 8.66 56.06 -0.70
C GLU A 60 9.00 57.55 -0.64
N ARG A 61 9.43 58.03 0.54
CA ARG A 61 9.71 59.46 0.78
C ARG A 61 11.07 59.88 0.26
N THR A 62 12.04 58.96 0.21
CA THR A 62 13.44 59.31 -0.03
C THR A 62 13.95 58.98 -1.44
N PHE A 63 13.09 58.46 -2.32
CA PHE A 63 13.49 58.08 -3.68
C PHE A 63 14.13 59.26 -4.42
N ILE A 64 13.42 60.38 -4.53
CA ILE A 64 13.83 61.55 -5.34
C ILE A 64 15.17 62.13 -4.89
N GLN A 65 15.48 62.09 -3.61
CA GLN A 65 16.76 62.59 -3.06
C GLN A 65 17.93 61.65 -3.35
N LYS A 66 17.70 60.33 -3.42
CA LYS A 66 18.73 59.31 -3.68
C LYS A 66 18.99 59.03 -5.16
N THR A 67 18.19 59.61 -6.07
CA THR A 67 18.24 59.37 -7.54
C THR A 67 19.53 59.76 -8.26
N LYS A 68 20.49 60.45 -7.65
CA LYS A 68 21.77 60.79 -8.31
C LYS A 68 22.66 59.58 -8.63
N ARG A 69 22.35 58.37 -8.14
CA ARG A 69 23.23 57.18 -8.18
C ARG A 69 22.73 56.00 -9.03
N PHE A 70 21.61 56.12 -9.73
CA PHE A 70 21.07 55.01 -10.53
C PHE A 70 21.21 55.35 -12.02
N GLY A 71 22.10 54.64 -12.74
CA GLY A 71 22.19 54.65 -14.20
C GLY A 71 21.22 53.65 -14.85
N ASP A 72 20.92 53.86 -16.13
CA ASP A 72 20.06 53.07 -17.04
C ASP A 72 18.74 52.52 -16.45
N TRP A 73 17.68 53.32 -16.55
CA TRP A 73 16.39 53.06 -15.89
C TRP A 73 15.49 52.17 -16.77
N LYS A 74 15.07 51.02 -16.24
CA LYS A 74 13.96 50.22 -16.80
C LYS A 74 12.73 50.37 -15.91
N ASN A 75 11.63 50.81 -16.54
CA ASN A 75 10.27 51.04 -16.05
C ASN A 75 10.10 51.27 -14.53
N ILE A 76 9.98 52.54 -14.13
CA ILE A 76 9.74 52.91 -12.72
C ILE A 76 8.30 53.32 -12.50
N ILE A 77 7.70 52.83 -11.40
CA ILE A 77 6.31 53.10 -11.04
C ILE A 77 6.23 53.65 -9.62
N PHE A 78 5.64 54.83 -9.46
CA PHE A 78 5.32 55.41 -8.15
C PHE A 78 3.86 55.17 -7.81
N ILE A 79 3.59 54.64 -6.63
CA ILE A 79 2.24 54.56 -6.08
C ILE A 79 2.17 55.43 -4.83
N VAL A 80 1.45 56.54 -4.92
CA VAL A 80 1.40 57.57 -3.86
C VAL A 80 0.00 57.82 -3.33
N ALA A 81 -0.06 58.17 -2.04
CA ALA A 81 -1.31 58.28 -1.29
C ALA A 81 -2.20 59.45 -1.73
N ASN A 82 -1.60 60.53 -2.23
CA ASN A 82 -2.32 61.76 -2.54
C ASN A 82 -1.75 62.45 -3.78
N ARG A 83 -2.58 63.30 -4.39
CA ARG A 83 -2.24 64.04 -5.60
C ARG A 83 -1.09 65.03 -5.39
N LYS A 84 -1.02 65.69 -4.22
CA LYS A 84 0.06 66.63 -3.89
C LYS A 84 1.45 66.00 -4.02
N LYS A 85 1.65 64.77 -3.53
CA LYS A 85 2.92 64.03 -3.70
C LYS A 85 3.18 63.64 -5.15
N ALA A 86 2.14 63.25 -5.89
CA ALA A 86 2.30 62.94 -7.31
C ALA A 86 2.77 64.17 -8.10
N ASP A 87 2.19 65.35 -7.83
CA ASP A 87 2.57 66.60 -8.49
C ASP A 87 4.02 67.03 -8.13
N GLU A 88 4.48 66.75 -6.91
CA GLU A 88 5.88 66.94 -6.50
C GLU A 88 6.83 66.00 -7.27
N ILE A 89 6.46 64.73 -7.39
CA ILE A 89 7.22 63.72 -8.14
C ILE A 89 7.30 64.10 -9.62
N MET A 90 6.18 64.49 -10.23
CA MET A 90 6.11 64.92 -11.64
C MET A 90 7.01 66.12 -11.93
N ARG A 91 6.97 67.16 -11.09
CA ARG A 91 7.82 68.36 -11.26
C ARG A 91 9.32 68.02 -11.18
N ASN A 92 9.70 67.19 -10.21
CA ASN A 92 11.09 66.74 -10.05
C ASN A 92 11.56 65.84 -11.21
N MET A 93 10.67 65.08 -11.84
CA MET A 93 10.99 64.22 -12.98
C MET A 93 11.12 64.98 -14.29
N GLN A 94 10.27 65.99 -14.52
CA GLN A 94 10.39 66.88 -15.68
C GLN A 94 11.73 67.63 -15.68
N GLN A 95 12.21 68.09 -14.52
CA GLN A 95 13.53 68.71 -14.40
C GLN A 95 14.70 67.75 -14.72
N LYS A 96 14.50 66.43 -14.56
CA LYS A 96 15.55 65.40 -14.74
C LYS A 96 15.46 64.61 -16.05
N LYS A 97 14.53 64.94 -16.96
CA LYS A 97 14.32 64.30 -18.28
C LYS A 97 14.27 62.75 -18.24
N LEU A 98 13.45 62.18 -17.35
CA LEU A 98 13.31 60.72 -17.21
C LEU A 98 12.20 60.18 -18.13
N GLU A 99 12.52 59.27 -19.06
CA GLU A 99 11.62 58.89 -20.18
C GLU A 99 10.75 57.63 -19.96
N ARG A 100 10.78 56.96 -18.80
CA ARG A 100 10.01 55.72 -18.53
C ARG A 100 9.48 55.61 -17.11
N ILE A 101 8.66 56.58 -16.70
CA ILE A 101 8.09 56.63 -15.36
C ILE A 101 6.57 56.75 -15.40
N LYS A 102 5.90 55.97 -14.55
CA LYS A 102 4.46 56.02 -14.32
C LYS A 102 4.16 56.35 -12.86
N ILE A 103 3.13 57.15 -12.64
CA ILE A 103 2.74 57.64 -11.32
C ILE A 103 1.25 57.32 -11.14
N ILE A 104 0.94 56.65 -10.05
CA ILE A 104 -0.39 56.18 -9.71
C ILE A 104 -0.78 56.81 -8.36
N VAL A 105 -1.86 57.58 -8.35
CA VAL A 105 -2.44 58.11 -7.11
C VAL A 105 -3.47 57.11 -6.59
N CYS A 106 -3.19 56.58 -5.41
CA CYS A 106 -3.99 55.55 -4.77
C CYS A 106 -4.12 55.85 -3.25
N PRO A 107 -5.27 56.38 -2.79
CA PRO A 107 -5.47 56.72 -1.38
C PRO A 107 -5.55 55.44 -0.52
N TYR A 108 -4.65 55.32 0.46
CA TYR A 108 -4.45 54.09 1.27
C TYR A 108 -5.53 53.82 2.34
N SER A 109 -6.62 54.58 2.40
CA SER A 109 -7.60 54.47 3.49
C SER A 109 -8.78 53.53 3.23
N GLN A 110 -8.77 52.71 2.16
CA GLN A 110 -9.92 51.87 1.78
C GLN A 110 -9.48 50.51 1.15
N ILE A 111 -10.33 49.49 1.28
CA ILE A 111 -10.10 48.11 0.83
C ILE A 111 -9.93 48.06 -0.70
N TYR A 112 -8.84 47.47 -1.18
CA TYR A 112 -8.58 47.30 -2.61
C TYR A 112 -9.39 46.12 -3.18
N ASP A 113 -10.34 46.41 -4.07
CA ASP A 113 -10.96 45.43 -4.96
C ASP A 113 -9.89 44.82 -5.91
N PRO A 114 -9.89 43.49 -6.17
CA PRO A 114 -9.05 42.86 -7.21
C PRO A 114 -8.99 43.61 -8.54
N HIS A 115 -10.07 44.24 -8.99
CA HIS A 115 -10.07 45.02 -10.23
C HIS A 115 -9.13 46.23 -10.20
N HIS A 116 -8.98 46.89 -9.05
CA HIS A 116 -8.03 48.02 -8.93
C HIS A 116 -6.57 47.56 -9.03
N VAL A 117 -6.26 46.33 -8.59
CA VAL A 117 -4.90 45.76 -8.72
C VAL A 117 -4.59 45.45 -10.18
N GLU A 118 -5.57 44.93 -10.92
CA GLU A 118 -5.47 44.73 -12.38
C GLU A 118 -5.20 46.06 -13.10
N ASP A 119 -5.94 47.12 -12.78
CA ASP A 119 -5.75 48.45 -13.37
C ASP A 119 -4.37 49.03 -13.09
N ILE A 120 -3.88 48.91 -11.84
CA ILE A 120 -2.52 49.32 -11.44
C ILE A 120 -1.49 48.62 -12.30
N VAL A 121 -1.57 47.29 -12.39
CA VAL A 121 -0.57 46.49 -13.10
C VAL A 121 -0.64 46.74 -14.60
N TRP A 122 -1.84 46.77 -15.17
CA TRP A 122 -2.05 47.03 -16.59
C TRP A 122 -1.52 48.41 -16.99
N PHE A 123 -1.82 49.45 -16.21
CA PHE A 123 -1.27 50.77 -16.45
C PHE A 123 0.26 50.77 -16.32
N SER A 124 0.81 50.11 -15.31
CA SER A 124 2.25 50.04 -15.05
C SER A 124 3.06 49.45 -16.21
N ILE A 125 2.54 48.41 -16.86
CA ILE A 125 3.21 47.70 -17.95
C ILE A 125 2.81 48.19 -19.35
N SER A 126 1.78 49.03 -19.46
CA SER A 126 1.32 49.48 -20.78
C SER A 126 2.38 50.34 -21.49
N LYS A 127 2.48 50.21 -22.82
CA LYS A 127 3.33 51.05 -23.68
C LYS A 127 2.75 52.46 -23.92
N SER A 128 1.71 52.85 -23.19
CA SER A 128 1.08 54.16 -23.32
C SER A 128 2.07 55.28 -22.94
N LYS A 129 1.97 56.42 -23.64
CA LYS A 129 2.66 57.67 -23.29
C LYS A 129 2.10 58.33 -22.02
N GLU A 130 0.94 57.85 -21.54
CA GLU A 130 0.35 58.30 -20.28
C GLU A 130 1.25 57.92 -19.09
N THR A 131 1.66 58.94 -18.34
CA THR A 131 2.54 58.81 -17.17
C THR A 131 1.78 58.92 -15.84
N PHE A 132 0.48 59.25 -15.86
CA PHE A 132 -0.32 59.47 -14.67
C PHE A 132 -1.63 58.68 -14.68
N LEU A 133 -1.94 57.99 -13.57
CA LEU A 133 -3.22 57.33 -13.31
C LEU A 133 -3.75 57.75 -11.93
N SER A 134 -5.03 58.09 -11.83
CA SER A 134 -5.70 58.33 -10.54
C SER A 134 -6.79 57.29 -10.33
N ILE A 135 -6.66 56.51 -9.25
CA ILE A 135 -7.67 55.50 -8.88
C ILE A 135 -8.65 56.17 -7.92
N ASN A 136 -9.84 56.48 -8.42
CA ASN A 136 -10.91 57.07 -7.62
C ASN A 136 -11.63 55.95 -6.86
N ILE A 137 -11.22 55.70 -5.62
CA ILE A 137 -11.95 54.82 -4.71
C ILE A 137 -13.11 55.64 -4.12
N ILE A 138 -14.34 55.34 -4.53
CA ILE A 138 -15.54 56.03 -4.03
C ILE A 138 -15.77 55.58 -2.58
N PRO A 139 -15.81 56.51 -1.59
CA PRO A 139 -16.12 56.15 -0.21
C PRO A 139 -17.55 55.63 -0.11
N SER A 140 -17.73 54.40 0.35
CA SER A 140 -18.96 54.01 1.01
C SER A 140 -19.12 54.89 2.27
N LYS A 141 -20.09 55.81 2.25
CA LYS A 141 -20.42 56.72 3.37
C LYS A 141 -20.72 55.95 4.68
N PRO A 142 -20.49 56.60 5.84
CA PRO A 142 -20.02 55.96 7.07
C PRO A 142 -21.12 55.43 8.01
N LYS A 143 -20.81 54.37 8.77
CA LYS A 143 -21.39 54.13 10.11
C LYS A 143 -20.39 54.63 11.15
N ALA A 144 -20.75 55.68 11.88
CA ALA A 144 -20.10 56.02 13.14
C ALA A 144 -20.91 55.42 14.31
N LEU A 145 -20.19 54.89 15.30
CA LEU A 145 -20.67 54.45 16.61
C LEU A 145 -20.89 55.67 17.56
N PRO A 146 -21.49 55.49 18.75
CA PRO A 146 -22.42 56.43 19.38
C PRO A 146 -21.77 57.47 20.29
N LEU A 147 -22.53 58.52 20.62
CA LEU A 147 -22.82 58.98 21.99
C LEU A 147 -24.09 59.86 21.96
N SER A 148 -24.92 59.72 22.99
CA SER A 148 -26.35 60.07 23.19
C SER A 148 -26.69 61.57 23.31
N PRO A 149 -27.98 61.97 23.51
CA PRO A 149 -29.28 61.43 23.08
C PRO A 149 -30.04 62.48 22.21
N THR A 150 -30.98 62.09 21.34
CA THR A 150 -32.41 62.28 21.61
C THR A 150 -33.23 61.61 20.50
N THR A 151 -34.36 61.05 20.91
CA THR A 151 -35.28 60.16 20.22
C THR A 151 -35.77 60.68 18.86
N LYS A 152 -35.49 59.93 17.79
CA LYS A 152 -36.39 59.85 16.62
C LYS A 152 -36.63 58.37 16.28
N MET A 153 -37.90 57.97 16.39
CA MET A 153 -38.40 56.63 16.09
C MET A 153 -37.82 56.10 14.76
N ARG A 154 -37.12 54.97 14.81
CA ARG A 154 -36.65 54.28 13.62
C ARG A 154 -37.83 53.62 12.92
N SER A 155 -37.96 53.88 11.62
CA SER A 155 -38.79 53.07 10.73
C SER A 155 -38.48 51.58 10.93
N PRO A 156 -39.51 50.72 11.03
CA PRO A 156 -39.32 49.30 11.33
C PRO A 156 -38.36 48.59 10.37
N ALA A 157 -37.66 47.57 10.85
CA ALA A 157 -36.65 46.84 10.09
C ALA A 157 -37.16 46.31 8.73
N TYR A 158 -38.45 45.94 8.66
CA TYR A 158 -39.08 45.46 7.42
C TYR A 158 -39.07 46.53 6.31
N TYR A 159 -39.23 47.81 6.63
CA TYR A 159 -39.28 48.89 5.63
C TYR A 159 -37.90 49.17 5.01
N ARG A 160 -36.82 48.94 5.76
CA ARG A 160 -35.44 49.07 5.26
C ARG A 160 -35.02 47.86 4.44
N PHE A 161 -35.49 46.67 4.81
CA PHE A 161 -35.34 45.47 4.00
C PHE A 161 -36.09 45.62 2.67
N TYR A 162 -37.31 46.16 2.69
CA TYR A 162 -38.09 46.46 1.49
C TYR A 162 -37.35 47.38 0.50
N LEU A 163 -36.80 48.52 0.94
CA LEU A 163 -36.06 49.45 0.08
C LEU A 163 -34.74 48.87 -0.47
N PHE A 164 -34.09 47.96 0.26
CA PHE A 164 -32.91 47.25 -0.23
C PHE A 164 -33.26 46.23 -1.33
N ILE A 165 -34.36 45.50 -1.13
CA ILE A 165 -34.90 44.56 -2.12
C ILE A 165 -35.36 45.31 -3.38
N GLU A 166 -36.05 46.45 -3.25
CA GLU A 166 -36.51 47.28 -4.37
C GLU A 166 -35.37 47.77 -5.28
N LYS A 167 -34.20 48.06 -4.69
CA LYS A 167 -33.03 48.55 -5.43
C LYS A 167 -32.25 47.43 -6.15
N LEU A 168 -32.35 46.19 -5.67
CA LEU A 168 -31.79 44.99 -6.31
C LEU A 168 -32.69 44.48 -7.44
N ILE A 169 -34.01 44.58 -7.28
CA ILE A 169 -35.04 44.14 -8.23
C ILE A 169 -35.34 45.25 -9.26
N SER A 170 -34.38 45.55 -10.15
CA SER A 170 -34.69 46.28 -11.40
C SER A 170 -35.25 45.30 -12.44
N LYS A 171 -36.21 45.69 -13.29
CA LYS A 171 -36.84 44.80 -14.31
C LYS A 171 -35.82 44.03 -15.18
N LYS A 172 -34.59 44.54 -15.37
CA LYS A 172 -33.51 43.88 -16.11
C LYS A 172 -32.71 42.83 -15.31
N ASN A 173 -32.72 42.90 -13.98
CA ASN A 173 -31.97 42.00 -13.11
C ASN A 173 -32.83 40.88 -12.51
N ILE A 174 -34.16 40.93 -12.64
CA ILE A 174 -35.08 39.92 -12.10
C ILE A 174 -34.76 38.52 -12.65
N THR A 175 -34.47 38.42 -13.94
CA THR A 175 -34.11 37.14 -14.58
C THR A 175 -32.77 36.60 -14.07
N LEU A 176 -31.75 37.46 -13.95
CA LEU A 176 -30.45 37.08 -13.42
C LEU A 176 -30.54 36.67 -11.94
N ILE A 177 -31.32 37.40 -11.13
CA ILE A 177 -31.58 37.07 -9.73
C ILE A 177 -32.34 35.76 -9.63
N ALA A 178 -33.35 35.53 -10.48
CA ALA A 178 -34.07 34.25 -10.53
C ALA A 178 -33.15 33.08 -10.90
N VAL A 179 -32.31 33.23 -11.92
CA VAL A 179 -31.30 32.22 -12.30
C VAL A 179 -30.29 31.97 -11.17
N ALA A 180 -29.82 33.04 -10.51
CA ALA A 180 -28.91 32.93 -9.37
C ALA A 180 -29.56 32.24 -8.17
N LEU A 181 -30.83 32.55 -7.87
CA LEU A 181 -31.58 31.88 -6.80
C LEU A 181 -31.81 30.40 -7.12
N VAL A 182 -32.11 30.06 -8.38
CA VAL A 182 -32.20 28.67 -8.84
C VAL A 182 -30.85 27.97 -8.69
N PHE A 183 -29.74 28.61 -9.08
CA PHE A 183 -28.40 28.04 -8.91
C PHE A 183 -28.04 27.84 -7.44
N VAL A 184 -28.27 28.84 -6.58
CA VAL A 184 -28.05 28.74 -5.14
C VAL A 184 -28.89 27.60 -4.56
N TYR A 185 -30.17 27.52 -4.89
CA TYR A 185 -31.05 26.44 -4.45
C TYR A 185 -30.52 25.05 -4.85
N HIS A 186 -30.11 24.87 -6.11
CA HIS A 186 -29.58 23.59 -6.61
C HIS A 186 -28.16 23.27 -6.12
N SER A 187 -27.43 24.24 -5.55
CA SER A 187 -26.06 24.09 -5.06
C SER A 187 -25.95 24.13 -3.53
N ALA A 188 -27.03 24.45 -2.82
CA ALA A 188 -27.03 24.72 -1.38
C ALA A 188 -26.64 23.51 -0.52
N PHE A 189 -26.76 22.29 -1.05
CA PHE A 189 -26.32 21.06 -0.37
C PHE A 189 -24.79 20.90 -0.35
N ILE A 190 -24.04 21.60 -1.22
CA ILE A 190 -22.60 21.38 -1.39
C ILE A 190 -21.77 21.85 -0.16
N PRO A 191 -21.96 23.05 0.40
CA PRO A 191 -21.16 23.48 1.57
C PRO A 191 -21.25 22.53 2.79
N PRO A 192 -22.44 22.09 3.24
CA PRO A 192 -22.51 21.13 4.35
C PRO A 192 -21.93 19.75 3.97
N LEU A 193 -22.00 19.35 2.70
CA LEU A 193 -21.36 18.12 2.20
C LEU A 193 -19.84 18.19 2.31
N LEU A 194 -19.24 19.30 1.88
CA LEU A 194 -17.78 19.51 1.96
C LEU A 194 -17.31 19.57 3.42
N TYR A 195 -18.08 20.22 4.29
CA TYR A 195 -17.76 20.30 5.71
C TYR A 195 -17.82 18.92 6.40
N GLY A 196 -18.85 18.12 6.15
CA GLY A 196 -18.88 16.75 6.66
C GLY A 196 -17.82 15.86 6.02
N GLY A 197 -17.60 15.99 4.71
CA GLY A 197 -16.59 15.25 3.96
C GLY A 197 -15.17 15.49 4.46
N TYR A 198 -14.89 16.69 4.98
CA TYR A 198 -13.61 17.00 5.65
C TYR A 198 -13.38 16.12 6.89
N PHE A 199 -14.39 15.94 7.74
CA PHE A 199 -14.27 15.06 8.91
C PHE A 199 -14.13 13.60 8.54
N VAL A 200 -14.84 13.14 7.50
CA VAL A 200 -14.68 11.80 6.93
C VAL A 200 -13.26 11.57 6.47
N TYR A 201 -12.71 12.54 5.73
CA TYR A 201 -11.34 12.48 5.26
C TYR A 201 -10.35 12.36 6.42
N GLN A 202 -10.53 13.13 7.49
CA GLN A 202 -9.70 12.99 8.69
C GLN A 202 -9.89 11.63 9.38
N ALA A 203 -11.12 11.12 9.46
CA ALA A 203 -11.39 9.82 10.03
C ALA A 203 -10.69 8.71 9.26
N MET A 204 -10.65 8.78 7.92
CA MET A 204 -9.88 7.83 7.11
C MET A 204 -8.39 7.84 7.46
N HIS A 205 -7.79 9.00 7.72
CA HIS A 205 -6.40 9.10 8.18
C HIS A 205 -6.20 8.46 9.55
N LYS A 206 -7.16 8.63 10.47
CA LYS A 206 -7.13 7.98 11.79
C LYS A 206 -7.24 6.45 11.71
N ILE A 207 -8.05 5.93 10.80
CA ILE A 207 -8.12 4.48 10.52
C ILE A 207 -6.77 3.97 10.01
N GLN A 208 -6.07 4.74 9.17
CA GLN A 208 -4.74 4.35 8.68
C GLN A 208 -3.68 4.28 9.79
N SER A 209 -3.90 4.97 10.92
CA SER A 209 -3.05 4.92 12.11
C SER A 209 -3.61 4.00 13.20
N ASN A 210 -4.55 3.10 12.88
CA ASN A 210 -5.24 2.20 13.83
C ASN A 210 -5.93 2.92 15.01
N ASP A 211 -6.31 4.19 14.84
CA ASP A 211 -7.04 4.98 15.85
C ASP A 211 -8.55 4.97 15.51
N TYR A 212 -9.19 3.80 15.69
CA TYR A 212 -10.60 3.61 15.37
C TYR A 212 -11.53 4.45 16.26
N ARG A 213 -11.16 4.67 17.52
CA ARG A 213 -11.92 5.55 18.44
C ARG A 213 -11.87 7.01 17.99
N GLY A 214 -10.69 7.51 17.63
CA GLY A 214 -10.52 8.85 17.05
C GLY A 214 -11.27 9.00 15.72
N ALA A 215 -11.22 7.97 14.87
CA ALA A 215 -11.98 7.93 13.62
C ALA A 215 -13.50 7.99 13.88
N ALA A 216 -14.03 7.20 14.81
CA ALA A 216 -15.45 7.20 15.16
C ALA A 216 -15.93 8.57 15.68
N ASN A 217 -15.10 9.26 16.47
CA ASN A 217 -15.42 10.61 16.94
C ASN A 217 -15.50 11.64 15.80
N LEU A 218 -14.60 11.56 14.82
CA LEU A 218 -14.63 12.42 13.63
C LEU A 218 -15.82 12.09 12.73
N ILE A 219 -16.13 10.80 12.58
CA ILE A 219 -17.30 10.33 11.86
C ILE A 219 -18.59 10.88 12.48
N LYS A 220 -18.73 10.83 13.81
CA LYS A 220 -19.87 11.43 14.51
C LYS A 220 -20.02 12.93 14.23
N GLN A 221 -18.91 13.66 14.07
CA GLN A 221 -18.94 15.08 13.68
C GLN A 221 -19.39 15.30 12.23
N SER A 222 -19.19 14.30 11.36
CA SER A 222 -19.60 14.37 9.94
C SER A 222 -21.09 14.14 9.69
N GLU A 223 -21.77 13.39 10.58
CA GLU A 223 -23.16 12.93 10.38
C GLU A 223 -24.15 14.08 10.22
N SER A 224 -24.12 15.06 11.12
CA SER A 224 -25.08 16.19 11.11
C SER A 224 -24.95 17.05 9.85
N PRO A 225 -23.74 17.53 9.47
CA PRO A 225 -23.55 18.24 8.20
C PRO A 225 -24.05 17.45 6.98
N ILE A 226 -23.80 16.14 6.93
CA ILE A 226 -24.17 15.35 5.75
C ILE A 226 -25.65 15.03 5.72
N LEU A 227 -26.29 14.84 6.87
CA LEU A 227 -27.74 14.74 6.94
C LEU A 227 -28.42 16.04 6.47
N ILE A 228 -27.89 17.21 6.88
CA ILE A 228 -28.38 18.51 6.40
C ILE A 228 -28.21 18.61 4.89
N SER A 229 -27.02 18.27 4.38
CA SER A 229 -26.74 18.24 2.94
C SER A 229 -27.71 17.34 2.18
N LYS A 230 -27.94 16.11 2.64
CA LYS A 230 -28.85 15.14 2.01
C LYS A 230 -30.28 15.66 1.97
N LYS A 231 -30.76 16.29 3.05
CA LYS A 231 -32.09 16.94 3.08
C LYS A 231 -32.19 18.08 2.08
N MET A 232 -31.18 18.92 1.96
CA MET A 232 -31.14 20.00 0.98
C MET A 232 -31.11 19.47 -0.45
N TYR A 233 -30.33 18.41 -0.69
CA TYR A 233 -30.26 17.75 -1.99
C TYR A 233 -31.58 17.10 -2.39
N ALA A 234 -32.34 16.51 -1.45
CA ALA A 234 -33.63 15.88 -1.74
C ALA A 234 -34.62 16.85 -2.44
N PHE A 235 -34.55 18.14 -2.13
CA PHE A 235 -35.35 19.18 -2.81
C PHE A 235 -34.86 19.47 -4.23
N ALA A 236 -33.54 19.43 -4.47
CA ALA A 236 -32.96 19.65 -5.79
C ALA A 236 -32.97 18.39 -6.69
N ARG A 237 -33.05 17.19 -6.09
CA ARG A 237 -32.91 15.89 -6.76
C ARG A 237 -33.86 15.69 -7.95
N PRO A 238 -35.15 16.07 -7.92
CA PRO A 238 -36.04 15.94 -9.07
C PRO A 238 -35.52 16.67 -10.32
N THR A 239 -34.96 17.88 -10.16
CA THR A 239 -34.35 18.63 -11.26
C THR A 239 -33.09 17.92 -11.76
N PHE A 240 -32.26 17.40 -10.86
CA PHE A 240 -31.06 16.65 -11.25
C PHE A 240 -31.42 15.36 -12.02
N LEU A 241 -32.51 14.69 -11.66
CA LEU A 241 -33.02 13.51 -12.39
C LEU A 241 -33.53 13.90 -13.78
N LEU A 242 -34.27 15.01 -13.89
CA LEU A 242 -34.74 15.53 -15.17
C LEU A 242 -33.59 15.75 -16.16
N PHE A 243 -32.44 16.23 -15.67
CA PHE A 243 -31.24 16.45 -16.49
C PHE A 243 -30.25 15.27 -16.50
N SER A 244 -30.61 14.11 -15.94
CA SER A 244 -29.74 12.91 -15.87
C SER A 244 -28.38 13.15 -15.20
N ILE A 245 -28.30 14.11 -14.27
CA ILE A 245 -27.09 14.45 -13.50
C ILE A 245 -27.20 14.07 -12.01
N ALA A 246 -28.28 13.38 -11.61
CA ALA A 246 -28.48 12.94 -10.23
C ALA A 246 -27.48 11.87 -9.77
N GLN A 247 -26.90 11.12 -10.71
CA GLN A 247 -26.03 9.98 -10.38
C GLN A 247 -24.82 10.39 -9.52
N THR A 248 -24.15 11.49 -9.86
CA THR A 248 -22.95 11.96 -9.14
C THR A 248 -23.24 12.30 -7.67
N PRO A 249 -24.22 13.17 -7.33
CA PRO A 249 -24.56 13.42 -5.93
C PRO A 249 -25.16 12.19 -5.24
N ASP A 250 -25.99 11.39 -5.92
CA ASP A 250 -26.53 10.14 -5.34
C ASP A 250 -25.40 9.18 -4.92
N ASP A 251 -24.42 8.96 -5.80
CA ASP A 251 -23.25 8.12 -5.54
C ASP A 251 -22.38 8.70 -4.41
N LEU A 252 -22.23 10.03 -4.32
CA LEU A 252 -21.46 10.69 -3.28
C LEU A 252 -22.09 10.52 -1.89
N PHE A 253 -23.41 10.66 -1.78
CA PHE A 253 -24.12 10.38 -0.53
C PHE A 253 -24.04 8.89 -0.14
N ALA A 254 -24.20 7.99 -1.13
CA ALA A 254 -24.09 6.55 -0.89
C ALA A 254 -22.68 6.16 -0.42
N VAL A 255 -21.62 6.68 -1.06
CA VAL A 255 -20.22 6.49 -0.63
C VAL A 255 -20.04 6.93 0.82
N HIS A 256 -20.58 8.09 1.19
CA HIS A 256 -20.47 8.57 2.55
C HIS A 256 -21.15 7.64 3.58
N GLU A 257 -22.40 7.24 3.33
CA GLU A 257 -23.13 6.30 4.21
C GLU A 257 -22.38 4.98 4.38
N LYS A 258 -21.73 4.50 3.31
CA LYS A 258 -20.93 3.28 3.34
C LYS A 258 -19.65 3.44 4.15
N ILE A 259 -18.99 4.61 4.06
CA ILE A 259 -17.83 4.91 4.92
C ILE A 259 -18.27 4.95 6.40
N LEU A 260 -19.38 5.62 6.74
CA LEU A 260 -19.91 5.63 8.11
C LEU A 260 -20.11 4.21 8.64
N SER A 261 -20.81 3.37 7.86
CA SER A 261 -21.07 1.98 8.20
C SER A 261 -19.77 1.18 8.37
N ILE A 262 -18.77 1.38 7.51
CA ILE A 262 -17.46 0.74 7.65
C ILE A 262 -16.79 1.11 8.97
N VAL A 263 -16.76 2.40 9.34
CA VAL A 263 -16.07 2.82 10.57
C VAL A 263 -16.76 2.23 11.81
N HIS A 264 -18.09 2.28 11.88
CA HIS A 264 -18.82 1.71 13.00
C HIS A 264 -18.67 0.19 13.08
N THR A 265 -18.77 -0.50 11.95
CA THR A 265 -18.64 -1.97 11.91
C THR A 265 -17.21 -2.39 12.26
N ALA A 266 -16.19 -1.67 11.79
CA ALA A 266 -14.80 -1.95 12.13
C ALA A 266 -14.51 -1.76 13.62
N LYS A 267 -15.08 -0.70 14.25
CA LYS A 267 -14.97 -0.47 15.70
C LYS A 267 -15.62 -1.60 16.49
N ASN A 268 -16.84 -2.01 16.13
CA ASN A 268 -17.53 -3.10 16.81
C ASN A 268 -16.77 -4.42 16.63
N LEU A 269 -16.25 -4.69 15.43
CA LEU A 269 -15.45 -5.86 15.16
C LEU A 269 -14.16 -5.88 15.99
N GLU A 270 -13.50 -4.74 16.19
CA GLU A 270 -12.34 -4.61 17.07
C GLU A 270 -12.70 -4.96 18.53
N GLU A 271 -13.84 -4.46 19.02
CA GLU A 271 -14.33 -4.74 20.38
C GLU A 271 -14.69 -6.23 20.56
N ASP A 272 -15.44 -6.81 19.60
CA ASP A 272 -15.82 -8.24 19.61
C ASP A 272 -14.60 -9.16 19.52
N TYR A 273 -13.62 -8.81 18.69
CA TYR A 273 -12.40 -9.58 18.51
C TYR A 273 -11.52 -9.55 19.76
N HIS A 274 -11.38 -8.39 20.40
CA HIS A 274 -10.64 -8.27 21.67
C HIS A 274 -11.27 -9.14 22.77
N GLU A 275 -12.60 -9.09 22.92
CA GLU A 275 -13.30 -9.92 23.90
C GLU A 275 -13.20 -11.42 23.55
N THR A 276 -13.31 -11.77 22.26
CA THR A 276 -13.09 -13.13 21.75
C THR A 276 -11.71 -13.64 22.13
N PHE A 277 -10.67 -12.83 21.94
CA PHE A 277 -9.28 -13.18 22.22
C PHE A 277 -9.07 -13.44 23.72
N ILE A 278 -9.54 -12.54 24.59
CA ILE A 278 -9.47 -12.72 26.06
C ILE A 278 -10.20 -14.00 26.49
N LEU A 279 -11.44 -14.20 26.02
CA LEU A 279 -12.22 -15.37 26.39
C LEU A 279 -11.52 -16.65 25.90
N PHE A 280 -11.05 -16.69 24.66
CA PHE A 280 -10.38 -17.84 24.07
C PHE A 280 -9.20 -18.34 24.92
N LEU A 281 -8.37 -17.42 25.43
CA LEU A 281 -7.21 -17.71 26.27
C LEU A 281 -7.56 -18.11 27.71
N ASN A 282 -8.75 -17.76 28.21
CA ASN A 282 -9.19 -18.16 29.54
C ASN A 282 -9.42 -19.68 29.62
N LYS A 283 -8.64 -20.40 30.43
CA LYS A 283 -8.74 -21.86 30.53
C LYS A 283 -10.02 -22.35 31.25
N ASN A 284 -10.48 -21.62 32.26
CA ASN A 284 -11.59 -22.04 33.12
C ASN A 284 -12.90 -21.36 32.72
N LYS A 285 -13.31 -21.50 31.45
CA LYS A 285 -14.56 -20.90 30.96
C LYS A 285 -15.79 -21.60 31.55
N SER A 286 -16.70 -20.81 32.10
CA SER A 286 -18.07 -21.24 32.38
C SER A 286 -18.87 -21.48 31.08
N ASP A 287 -19.98 -22.22 31.17
CA ASP A 287 -20.89 -22.41 30.01
C ASP A 287 -21.45 -21.08 29.48
N ALA A 288 -21.64 -20.10 30.37
CA ALA A 288 -22.05 -18.76 29.98
C ALA A 288 -20.98 -18.08 29.11
N GLN A 289 -19.70 -18.18 29.50
CA GLN A 289 -18.59 -17.64 28.73
C GLN A 289 -18.38 -18.36 27.39
N LYS A 290 -18.62 -19.69 27.33
CA LYS A 290 -18.60 -20.43 26.05
C LYS A 290 -19.70 -19.98 25.10
N LYS A 291 -20.92 -19.74 25.62
CA LYS A 291 -22.02 -19.16 24.83
C LYS A 291 -21.72 -17.74 24.36
N GLN A 292 -21.15 -16.92 25.23
CA GLN A 292 -20.71 -15.57 24.88
C GLN A 292 -19.65 -15.59 23.77
N LEU A 293 -18.64 -16.44 23.88
CA LEU A 293 -17.62 -16.60 22.85
C LEU A 293 -18.22 -17.03 21.50
N THR A 294 -19.19 -17.96 21.51
CA THR A 294 -19.89 -18.36 20.29
C THR A 294 -20.66 -17.19 19.67
N TYR A 295 -21.36 -16.39 20.49
CA TYR A 295 -22.05 -15.19 20.02
C TYR A 295 -21.09 -14.14 19.43
N LEU A 296 -19.93 -13.92 20.05
CA LEU A 296 -18.93 -12.97 19.55
C LEU A 296 -18.33 -13.42 18.21
N LEU A 297 -18.10 -14.72 18.02
CA LEU A 297 -17.67 -15.28 16.73
C LEU A 297 -18.71 -15.07 15.63
N GLU A 298 -20.00 -15.26 15.95
CA GLU A 298 -21.12 -14.99 15.03
C GLU A 298 -21.23 -13.50 14.70
N SER A 299 -21.18 -12.62 15.71
CA SER A 299 -21.20 -11.16 15.54
C SER A 299 -20.02 -10.65 14.69
N SER A 300 -18.82 -11.19 14.93
CA SER A 300 -17.62 -10.87 14.15
C SER A 300 -17.76 -11.27 12.69
N ARG A 301 -18.33 -12.44 12.42
CA ARG A 301 -18.62 -12.91 11.06
C ARG A 301 -19.61 -11.99 10.34
N ASP A 302 -20.68 -11.58 11.01
CA ASP A 302 -21.67 -10.67 10.43
C ASP A 302 -21.07 -9.29 10.14
N SER A 303 -20.26 -8.78 11.07
CA SER A 303 -19.49 -7.54 10.90
C SER A 303 -18.54 -7.62 9.71
N LEU A 304 -17.81 -8.73 9.53
CA LEU A 304 -16.95 -8.95 8.37
C LEU A 304 -17.75 -8.99 7.05
N SER A 305 -18.96 -9.57 7.05
CA SER A 305 -19.85 -9.59 5.88
C SER A 305 -20.32 -8.18 5.49
N ILE A 306 -20.67 -7.35 6.48
CA ILE A 306 -21.06 -5.95 6.26
C ILE A 306 -19.86 -5.14 5.74
N LEU A 307 -18.68 -5.32 6.33
CA LEU A 307 -17.45 -4.66 5.89
C LEU A 307 -17.10 -5.02 4.44
N GLU A 308 -17.10 -6.31 4.09
CA GLU A 308 -16.82 -6.78 2.73
C GLU A 308 -17.77 -6.10 1.71
N SER A 309 -19.08 -6.16 1.96
CA SER A 309 -20.10 -5.59 1.06
C SER A 309 -19.89 -4.09 0.84
N ASN A 310 -19.64 -3.35 1.92
CA ASN A 310 -19.43 -1.90 1.84
C ASN A 310 -18.09 -1.54 1.18
N LEU A 311 -17.01 -2.30 1.42
CA LEU A 311 -15.71 -2.07 0.79
C LEU A 311 -15.75 -2.36 -0.72
N VAL A 312 -16.46 -3.42 -1.13
CA VAL A 312 -16.70 -3.72 -2.56
C VAL A 312 -17.46 -2.57 -3.23
N PHE A 313 -18.52 -2.07 -2.59
CA PHE A 313 -19.26 -0.91 -3.09
C PHE A 313 -18.34 0.32 -3.26
N LEU A 314 -17.52 0.64 -2.25
CA LEU A 314 -16.57 1.74 -2.35
C LEU A 314 -15.57 1.53 -3.50
N ASN A 315 -15.06 0.31 -3.69
CA ASN A 315 -14.09 0.03 -4.74
C ASN A 315 -14.67 0.21 -6.15
N GLN A 316 -15.96 -0.12 -6.32
CA GLN A 316 -16.70 0.09 -7.56
C GLN A 316 -16.97 1.58 -7.84
N LYS A 317 -17.30 2.35 -6.80
CA LYS A 317 -17.72 3.76 -6.94
C LYS A 317 -16.57 4.76 -6.95
N ILE A 318 -15.39 4.41 -6.43
CA ILE A 318 -14.22 5.29 -6.47
C ILE A 318 -13.62 5.33 -7.91
N PRO A 319 -13.55 6.51 -8.56
CA PRO A 319 -13.05 6.64 -9.91
C PRO A 319 -11.54 6.36 -9.99
N SER A 320 -11.14 5.46 -10.89
CA SER A 320 -9.73 5.05 -11.08
C SER A 320 -8.92 5.99 -11.96
N GLN A 321 -9.59 6.85 -12.73
CA GLN A 321 -8.95 7.75 -13.71
C GLN A 321 -8.27 8.96 -13.07
N ILE A 322 -8.59 9.26 -11.81
CA ILE A 322 -8.01 10.40 -11.08
C ILE A 322 -6.83 9.89 -10.25
N SER A 323 -5.63 10.39 -10.56
CA SER A 323 -4.37 9.99 -9.92
C SER A 323 -4.42 9.99 -8.39
N ILE A 324 -5.11 10.98 -7.78
CA ILE A 324 -5.24 11.09 -6.32
C ILE A 324 -5.95 9.89 -5.68
N PHE A 325 -6.85 9.22 -6.41
CA PHE A 325 -7.61 8.06 -5.92
C PHE A 325 -6.96 6.72 -6.26
N LYS A 326 -5.97 6.68 -7.17
CA LYS A 326 -5.31 5.42 -7.57
C LYS A 326 -4.70 4.68 -6.38
N LYS A 327 -3.94 5.38 -5.53
CA LYS A 327 -3.31 4.82 -4.33
C LYS A 327 -4.34 4.29 -3.32
N TYR A 328 -5.47 4.99 -3.15
CA TYR A 328 -6.53 4.56 -2.24
C TYR A 328 -7.28 3.35 -2.79
N LYS A 329 -7.47 3.29 -4.11
CA LYS A 329 -8.13 2.16 -4.78
C LYS A 329 -7.32 0.88 -4.67
N GLU A 330 -5.99 0.96 -4.84
CA GLU A 330 -5.08 -0.15 -4.61
C GLU A 330 -5.18 -0.67 -3.17
N LYS A 331 -5.05 0.23 -2.17
CA LYS A 331 -5.19 -0.14 -0.76
C LYS A 331 -6.57 -0.72 -0.43
N LEU A 332 -7.64 -0.12 -0.97
CA LEU A 332 -9.01 -0.60 -0.77
C LEU A 332 -9.23 -1.99 -1.39
N THR A 333 -8.65 -2.24 -2.57
CA THR A 333 -8.72 -3.56 -3.22
C THR A 333 -8.00 -4.61 -2.35
N THR A 334 -6.80 -4.30 -1.85
CA THR A 334 -6.06 -5.17 -0.93
C THR A 334 -6.84 -5.42 0.37
N THR A 335 -7.36 -4.38 1.01
CA THR A 335 -8.16 -4.51 2.24
C THR A 335 -9.45 -5.29 2.01
N SER A 336 -10.16 -5.05 0.91
CA SER A 336 -11.35 -5.81 0.55
C SER A 336 -11.04 -7.29 0.35
N GLY A 337 -9.91 -7.62 -0.30
CA GLY A 337 -9.45 -9.00 -0.45
C GLY A 337 -9.13 -9.66 0.89
N MET A 338 -8.44 -8.94 1.79
CA MET A 338 -8.14 -9.43 3.14
C MET A 338 -9.41 -9.69 3.96
N ILE A 339 -10.37 -8.76 3.95
CA ILE A 339 -11.65 -8.92 4.65
C ILE A 339 -12.46 -10.09 4.09
N ALA A 340 -12.45 -10.30 2.77
CA ALA A 340 -13.09 -11.45 2.14
C ALA A 340 -12.47 -12.78 2.62
N LYS A 341 -11.14 -12.86 2.76
CA LYS A 341 -10.46 -14.03 3.35
C LYS A 341 -10.83 -14.21 4.83
N LEU A 342 -10.76 -13.13 5.63
CA LEU A 342 -11.14 -13.14 7.05
C LEU A 342 -12.58 -13.62 7.27
N LYS A 343 -13.53 -13.16 6.46
CA LYS A 343 -14.93 -13.60 6.52
C LYS A 343 -15.06 -15.11 6.34
N LYS A 344 -14.36 -15.68 5.36
CA LYS A 344 -14.34 -17.13 5.13
C LYS A 344 -13.69 -17.89 6.29
N ILE A 345 -12.63 -17.35 6.89
CA ILE A 345 -12.01 -17.95 8.09
C ILE A 345 -12.96 -17.89 9.28
N ALA A 346 -13.60 -16.74 9.51
CA ALA A 346 -14.55 -16.52 10.60
C ALA A 346 -15.71 -17.52 10.58
N PHE A 347 -16.14 -17.96 9.38
CA PHE A 347 -17.11 -19.04 9.24
C PHE A 347 -16.65 -20.35 9.88
N TYR A 348 -15.36 -20.69 9.76
CA TYR A 348 -14.78 -21.94 10.26
C TYR A 348 -14.10 -21.82 11.63
N LEU A 349 -14.00 -20.61 12.20
CA LEU A 349 -13.38 -20.38 13.52
C LEU A 349 -13.94 -21.30 14.62
N PRO A 350 -15.26 -21.52 14.76
CA PRO A 350 -15.78 -22.45 15.77
C PRO A 350 -15.21 -23.87 15.62
N SER A 351 -15.09 -24.38 14.39
CA SER A 351 -14.49 -25.71 14.15
C SER A 351 -12.99 -25.70 14.44
N LEU A 352 -12.26 -24.69 13.96
CA LEU A 352 -10.83 -24.53 14.20
C LEU A 352 -10.51 -24.48 15.70
N MET A 353 -11.34 -23.79 16.48
CA MET A 353 -11.24 -23.61 17.94
C MET A 353 -11.80 -24.79 18.74
N ALA A 354 -12.10 -25.92 18.11
CA ALA A 354 -12.64 -27.11 18.75
C ALA A 354 -13.94 -26.84 19.53
N GLN A 355 -14.97 -26.25 18.90
CA GLN A 355 -16.27 -25.98 19.57
C GLN A 355 -16.87 -27.21 20.26
N LYS A 356 -16.57 -28.41 19.75
CA LYS A 356 -16.97 -29.68 20.36
C LYS A 356 -15.76 -30.60 20.45
N GLY A 357 -15.43 -31.02 21.67
CA GLY A 357 -14.37 -31.98 21.92
C GLY A 357 -12.98 -31.36 21.92
N GLU A 358 -11.98 -32.17 21.65
CA GLU A 358 -10.56 -31.80 21.65
C GLU A 358 -10.01 -31.91 20.22
N LYS A 359 -9.21 -30.91 19.80
CA LYS A 359 -8.42 -30.96 18.58
C LYS A 359 -6.96 -30.69 18.91
N LYS A 360 -6.07 -31.49 18.31
CA LYS A 360 -4.62 -31.31 18.40
C LYS A 360 -4.07 -30.94 17.03
N TYR A 361 -3.22 -29.91 16.97
CA TYR A 361 -2.52 -29.53 15.74
C TYR A 361 -1.02 -29.74 15.91
N LEU A 362 -0.42 -30.40 14.91
CA LEU A 362 1.03 -30.59 14.85
C LEU A 362 1.71 -29.31 14.37
N LEU A 363 2.59 -28.73 15.17
CA LEU A 363 3.41 -27.58 14.79
C LEU A 363 4.79 -28.09 14.35
N LEU A 364 5.24 -27.74 13.15
CA LEU A 364 6.56 -28.10 12.64
C LEU A 364 7.43 -26.84 12.54
N PHE A 365 8.44 -26.71 13.41
CA PHE A 365 9.32 -25.55 13.44
C PHE A 365 10.50 -25.73 12.47
N ALA A 366 10.37 -25.15 11.28
CA ALA A 366 11.31 -25.30 10.18
C ALA A 366 12.33 -24.16 10.14
N ASN A 367 13.62 -24.50 10.20
CA ASN A 367 14.68 -23.53 10.01
C ASN A 367 14.91 -23.29 8.52
N ASN A 368 14.29 -22.25 7.99
CA ASN A 368 14.42 -21.87 6.58
C ASN A 368 15.77 -21.23 6.21
N MET A 369 16.69 -21.05 7.18
CA MET A 369 18.09 -20.72 6.90
C MET A 369 18.91 -21.94 6.49
N GLU A 370 18.39 -23.13 6.75
CA GLU A 370 18.84 -24.41 6.23
C GLU A 370 17.69 -24.98 5.39
N LEU A 371 17.50 -24.40 4.20
CA LEU A 371 16.29 -24.57 3.41
C LEU A 371 16.13 -26.01 2.90
N ARG A 372 14.90 -26.50 2.89
CA ARG A 372 14.45 -27.77 2.28
C ARG A 372 13.28 -27.46 1.36
N PRO A 373 12.91 -28.33 0.41
CA PRO A 373 11.77 -28.12 -0.49
C PRO A 373 10.49 -27.72 0.26
N GLY A 374 10.24 -28.34 1.42
CA GLY A 374 9.08 -28.12 2.26
C GLY A 374 9.17 -26.95 3.25
N GLY A 375 10.23 -26.13 3.20
CA GLY A 375 10.33 -24.89 3.98
C GLY A 375 11.48 -24.80 4.97
N GLY A 376 12.25 -25.86 5.17
CA GLY A 376 13.45 -25.84 6.01
C GLY A 376 13.66 -27.13 6.81
N PHE A 377 14.83 -27.23 7.44
CA PHE A 377 15.15 -28.30 8.38
C PHE A 377 14.23 -28.23 9.62
N ILE A 378 13.53 -29.32 9.95
CA ILE A 378 12.64 -29.36 11.12
C ILE A 378 13.50 -29.56 12.36
N GLY A 379 13.75 -28.48 13.10
CA GLY A 379 14.59 -28.53 14.29
C GLY A 379 13.82 -28.92 15.56
N SER A 380 12.51 -28.70 15.57
CA SER A 380 11.62 -28.95 16.70
C SER A 380 10.20 -29.13 16.19
N TYR A 381 9.36 -29.79 16.98
CA TYR A 381 7.93 -29.88 16.73
C TYR A 381 7.14 -29.52 17.99
N GLY A 382 5.87 -29.22 17.83
CA GLY A 382 5.00 -28.94 18.96
C GLY A 382 3.58 -29.46 18.77
N ILE A 383 2.84 -29.49 19.86
CA ILE A 383 1.45 -29.93 19.89
C ILE A 383 0.62 -28.80 20.47
N LEU A 384 -0.21 -28.19 19.64
CA LEU A 384 -1.23 -27.23 20.04
C LEU A 384 -2.51 -27.97 20.39
N THR A 385 -2.98 -27.83 21.63
CA THR A 385 -4.22 -28.47 22.09
C THR A 385 -5.31 -27.42 22.28
N LEU A 386 -6.46 -27.64 21.62
CA LEU A 386 -7.67 -26.84 21.77
C LEU A 386 -8.82 -27.73 22.23
N LYS A 387 -9.63 -27.25 23.17
CA LYS A 387 -10.76 -28.01 23.71
C LYS A 387 -11.95 -27.13 24.04
N ASP A 388 -13.12 -27.48 23.53
CA ASP A 388 -14.38 -26.77 23.81
C ASP A 388 -14.26 -25.23 23.77
N LEU A 389 -13.73 -24.70 22.65
CA LEU A 389 -13.41 -23.26 22.44
C LEU A 389 -12.30 -22.70 23.33
N THR A 390 -11.41 -23.52 23.87
CA THR A 390 -10.35 -23.12 24.81
C THR A 390 -8.97 -23.46 24.29
N PHE A 391 -8.07 -22.49 24.39
CA PHE A 391 -6.65 -22.71 24.22
C PHE A 391 -6.05 -23.38 25.48
N GLU A 392 -5.67 -24.65 25.38
CA GLU A 392 -5.11 -25.40 26.52
C GLU A 392 -3.61 -25.16 26.67
N GLY A 393 -2.89 -25.07 25.55
CA GLY A 393 -1.46 -24.79 25.54
C GLY A 393 -0.74 -25.29 24.29
N ILE A 394 0.57 -25.03 24.28
CA ILE A 394 1.50 -25.55 23.28
C ILE A 394 2.63 -26.26 24.02
N GLU A 395 2.85 -27.53 23.67
CA GLU A 395 4.01 -28.30 24.11
C GLU A 395 5.06 -28.33 23.00
N VAL A 396 6.33 -28.13 23.32
CA VAL A 396 7.43 -28.09 22.34
C VAL A 396 8.46 -29.17 22.66
N TYR A 397 8.88 -29.89 21.62
CA TYR A 397 9.78 -31.03 21.68
C TYR A 397 10.97 -30.82 20.72
N ASP A 398 12.13 -31.31 21.11
CA ASP A 398 13.27 -31.41 20.18
C ASP A 398 13.00 -32.54 19.19
N VAL A 399 13.31 -32.34 17.91
CA VAL A 399 13.15 -33.38 16.89
C VAL A 399 14.02 -34.61 17.20
N TYR A 400 15.19 -34.41 17.81
CA TYR A 400 16.10 -35.50 18.14
C TYR A 400 15.56 -36.41 19.27
N ASP A 401 14.66 -35.89 20.13
CA ASP A 401 13.95 -36.70 21.12
C ASP A 401 13.07 -37.77 20.44
N ALA A 402 12.55 -37.47 19.24
CA ALA A 402 11.73 -38.35 18.42
C ALA A 402 12.58 -39.25 17.51
N ASP A 403 13.48 -38.66 16.72
CA ASP A 403 14.37 -39.40 15.81
C ASP A 403 15.14 -40.52 16.53
N GLY A 404 15.58 -40.30 17.77
CA GLY A 404 16.31 -41.28 18.57
C GLY A 404 15.48 -42.50 19.01
N GLN A 405 14.17 -42.48 18.82
CA GLN A 405 13.26 -43.60 19.10
C GLN A 405 12.87 -44.39 17.84
N LEU A 406 13.30 -43.95 16.65
CA LEU A 406 13.03 -44.66 15.41
C LEU A 406 13.81 -45.98 15.37
N THR A 407 13.09 -47.10 15.35
CA THR A 407 13.69 -48.45 15.36
C THR A 407 13.77 -49.10 13.99
N ALA A 408 12.93 -48.68 13.05
CA ALA A 408 12.88 -49.23 11.69
C ALA A 408 13.77 -48.44 10.74
N HIS A 409 14.41 -49.11 9.77
CA HIS A 409 15.14 -48.42 8.71
C HIS A 409 14.18 -47.87 7.62
N ILE A 410 14.22 -46.57 7.38
CA ILE A 410 13.46 -45.87 6.34
C ILE A 410 14.45 -45.30 5.34
N LYS A 411 14.30 -45.67 4.05
CA LYS A 411 15.16 -45.18 2.97
C LYS A 411 14.90 -43.68 2.75
N PRO A 412 15.93 -42.81 2.75
CA PRO A 412 15.77 -41.39 2.44
C PRO A 412 15.62 -41.14 0.94
N PRO A 413 15.09 -39.97 0.55
CA PRO A 413 15.21 -39.44 -0.81
C PRO A 413 16.66 -39.52 -1.32
N ASP A 414 16.84 -39.84 -2.60
CA ASP A 414 18.17 -40.09 -3.17
C ASP A 414 19.10 -38.87 -3.00
N ALA A 415 18.60 -37.64 -3.14
CA ALA A 415 19.37 -36.43 -2.88
C ALA A 415 19.88 -36.31 -1.42
N ILE A 416 19.06 -36.68 -0.42
CA ILE A 416 19.49 -36.72 0.98
C ILE A 416 20.59 -37.79 1.14
N ARG A 417 20.38 -38.99 0.59
CA ARG A 417 21.37 -40.08 0.67
C ARG A 417 22.71 -39.66 0.05
N ASP A 418 22.66 -39.11 -1.15
CA ASP A 418 23.84 -38.92 -2.00
C ASP A 418 24.63 -37.66 -1.62
N TYR A 419 23.94 -36.58 -1.20
CA TYR A 419 24.60 -35.30 -0.91
C TYR A 419 24.76 -34.98 0.59
N LEU A 420 23.87 -35.47 1.46
CA LEU A 420 24.06 -35.39 2.93
C LEU A 420 24.78 -36.61 3.50
N ALA A 421 25.05 -37.64 2.69
CA ALA A 421 25.62 -38.92 3.13
C ALA A 421 24.82 -39.54 4.29
N GLN A 422 23.51 -39.28 4.35
CA GLN A 422 22.65 -39.78 5.40
C GLN A 422 21.94 -41.05 4.89
N PRO A 423 22.30 -42.25 5.39
CA PRO A 423 21.73 -43.50 4.89
C PRO A 423 20.29 -43.74 5.37
N HIS A 424 19.84 -43.01 6.38
CA HIS A 424 18.54 -43.19 7.03
C HIS A 424 17.71 -41.91 7.00
N TRP A 425 16.40 -42.04 6.88
CA TRP A 425 15.49 -40.90 6.88
C TRP A 425 14.82 -40.70 8.24
N PHE A 426 14.67 -39.45 8.64
CA PHE A 426 14.23 -39.05 9.98
C PHE A 426 13.24 -37.88 9.89
N LEU A 427 12.51 -37.61 10.98
CA LEU A 427 11.54 -36.51 11.06
C LEU A 427 12.16 -35.15 10.72
N ARG A 428 13.40 -34.91 11.15
CA ARG A 428 14.12 -33.64 10.92
C ARG A 428 14.29 -33.24 9.45
N ASP A 429 14.36 -34.22 8.55
CA ASP A 429 14.47 -34.03 7.10
C ASP A 429 13.20 -34.50 6.36
N SER A 430 12.08 -34.65 7.06
CA SER A 430 10.81 -35.11 6.46
C SER A 430 10.16 -34.05 5.55
N ALA A 431 10.48 -32.77 5.72
CA ALA A 431 10.01 -31.66 4.88
C ALA A 431 10.73 -31.58 3.52
N PHE A 432 10.86 -32.72 2.82
CA PHE A 432 11.62 -32.84 1.57
C PHE A 432 10.74 -32.83 0.30
N SER A 433 9.44 -32.66 0.44
CA SER A 433 8.54 -32.39 -0.70
C SER A 433 8.28 -30.88 -0.82
N PRO A 434 8.15 -30.31 -2.02
CA PRO A 434 7.67 -28.94 -2.19
C PRO A 434 6.16 -28.78 -1.93
N ASP A 435 5.44 -29.86 -1.60
CA ASP A 435 4.04 -29.88 -1.20
C ASP A 435 3.88 -30.12 0.31
N PHE A 436 3.30 -29.17 1.05
CA PHE A 436 3.13 -29.32 2.50
C PHE A 436 2.15 -30.42 2.90
N TYR A 437 1.18 -30.78 2.05
CA TYR A 437 0.32 -31.94 2.29
C TYR A 437 1.18 -33.19 2.48
N GLU A 438 2.10 -33.44 1.55
CA GLU A 438 3.00 -34.59 1.60
C GLU A 438 3.92 -34.53 2.83
N ASN A 439 4.46 -33.35 3.13
CA ASN A 439 5.33 -33.15 4.30
C ASN A 439 4.59 -33.41 5.62
N TYR A 440 3.33 -32.99 5.75
CA TYR A 440 2.52 -33.25 6.94
C TYR A 440 2.31 -34.75 7.16
N PHE A 441 1.91 -35.50 6.13
CA PHE A 441 1.72 -36.93 6.24
C PHE A 441 3.04 -37.67 6.49
N GLN A 442 4.15 -37.21 5.91
CA GLN A 442 5.47 -37.76 6.19
C GLN A 442 5.89 -37.52 7.64
N ALA A 443 5.69 -36.32 8.17
CA ALA A 443 5.96 -36.01 9.58
C ALA A 443 5.08 -36.84 10.53
N LYS A 444 3.78 -36.98 10.22
CA LYS A 444 2.83 -37.82 10.96
C LYS A 444 3.27 -39.29 10.95
N PHE A 445 3.76 -39.80 9.81
CA PHE A 445 4.31 -41.15 9.70
C PHE A 445 5.53 -41.36 10.62
N PHE A 446 6.47 -40.41 10.65
CA PHE A 446 7.62 -40.52 11.55
C PHE A 446 7.21 -40.48 13.01
N LEU A 447 6.33 -39.54 13.39
CA LEU A 447 5.84 -39.42 14.77
C LEU A 447 5.04 -40.65 15.25
N ASP A 448 4.32 -41.32 14.36
CA ASP A 448 3.72 -42.63 14.66
C ASP A 448 4.79 -43.66 15.01
N LYS A 449 5.82 -43.79 14.17
CA LYS A 449 6.88 -44.79 14.34
C LYS A 449 7.83 -44.50 15.50
N GLU A 450 8.02 -43.24 15.84
CA GLU A 450 8.94 -42.78 16.88
C GLU A 450 8.27 -42.65 18.25
N LYS A 451 7.01 -42.21 18.29
CA LYS A 451 6.32 -41.81 19.54
C LYS A 451 4.87 -42.29 19.66
N GLN A 452 4.34 -43.02 18.66
CA GLN A 452 2.93 -43.44 18.59
C GLN A 452 1.96 -42.23 18.62
N LEU A 453 2.39 -41.10 18.04
CA LEU A 453 1.60 -39.88 17.97
C LEU A 453 0.90 -39.78 16.61
N THR A 454 -0.40 -40.07 16.58
CA THR A 454 -1.22 -40.06 15.35
C THR A 454 -2.47 -39.18 15.41
N ASP A 455 -2.89 -38.78 16.61
CA ASP A 455 -4.12 -38.05 16.87
C ASP A 455 -3.93 -36.55 16.64
N PHE A 456 -3.97 -36.13 15.38
CA PHE A 456 -3.89 -34.73 14.96
C PHE A 456 -5.06 -34.40 14.04
N SER A 457 -5.65 -33.21 14.20
CA SER A 457 -6.69 -32.66 13.32
C SER A 457 -6.13 -31.82 12.17
N GLY A 458 -4.80 -31.70 12.08
CA GLY A 458 -4.09 -30.94 11.07
C GLY A 458 -2.65 -30.63 11.52
N GLY A 459 -1.93 -29.88 10.69
CA GLY A 459 -0.57 -29.41 10.97
C GLY A 459 -0.28 -28.03 10.41
N ILE A 460 0.69 -27.37 11.03
CA ILE A 460 1.14 -26.01 10.69
C ILE A 460 2.65 -26.04 10.60
N LEU A 461 3.20 -25.73 9.43
CA LEU A 461 4.62 -25.41 9.29
C LEU A 461 4.85 -23.98 9.73
N ILE A 462 5.84 -23.77 10.58
CA ILE A 462 6.22 -22.46 11.10
C ILE A 462 7.71 -22.25 10.85
N THR A 463 8.05 -21.35 9.93
CA THR A 463 9.47 -21.06 9.64
C THR A 463 10.08 -20.12 10.68
N THR A 464 11.42 -20.09 10.77
CA THR A 464 12.14 -19.08 11.57
C THR A 464 11.73 -17.65 11.19
N THR A 465 11.50 -17.38 9.90
CA THR A 465 10.99 -16.08 9.43
C THR A 465 9.57 -15.80 9.92
N ALA A 466 8.68 -16.79 9.97
CA ALA A 466 7.33 -16.59 10.52
C ALA A 466 7.39 -16.20 12.01
N ILE A 467 8.22 -16.85 12.81
CA ILE A 467 8.43 -16.49 14.22
C ILE A 467 8.98 -15.07 14.34
N LYS A 468 9.96 -14.70 13.50
CA LYS A 468 10.50 -13.33 13.44
C LYS A 468 9.42 -12.29 13.13
N ASN A 469 8.55 -12.58 12.16
CA ASN A 469 7.42 -11.70 11.81
C ASN A 469 6.47 -11.54 13.00
N MET A 470 6.05 -12.65 13.63
CA MET A 470 5.16 -12.61 14.80
C MET A 470 5.78 -11.84 15.98
N LEU A 471 7.09 -11.98 16.22
CA LEU A 471 7.82 -11.25 17.26
C LEU A 471 7.80 -9.72 17.08
N ALA A 472 7.55 -9.21 15.86
CA ALA A 472 7.41 -7.78 15.64
C ALA A 472 6.24 -7.16 16.42
N ALA A 473 5.19 -7.95 16.72
CA ALA A 473 4.04 -7.51 17.50
C ALA A 473 4.33 -7.41 19.01
N PHE A 474 5.31 -8.16 19.51
CA PHE A 474 5.63 -8.25 20.94
C PHE A 474 6.71 -7.25 21.39
N GLY A 475 7.53 -6.75 20.47
CA GLY A 475 8.66 -5.90 20.82
C GLY A 475 9.78 -6.68 21.53
N ASP A 476 10.28 -6.15 22.65
CA ASP A 476 11.35 -6.76 23.44
C ASP A 476 10.78 -7.75 24.48
N LEU A 477 10.96 -9.05 24.24
CA LEU A 477 10.62 -10.11 25.18
C LEU A 477 11.82 -10.47 26.05
N TYR A 478 11.69 -10.36 27.37
CA TYR A 478 12.73 -10.81 28.29
C TYR A 478 12.56 -12.31 28.60
N LEU A 479 13.62 -13.11 28.42
CA LEU A 479 13.67 -14.51 28.83
C LEU A 479 14.48 -14.62 30.12
N PRO A 480 13.82 -14.81 31.29
CA PRO A 480 14.51 -14.87 32.58
C PRO A 480 15.57 -15.98 32.64
N ASP A 481 15.25 -17.16 32.11
CA ASP A 481 16.11 -18.35 32.11
C ASP A 481 17.46 -18.13 31.39
N PHE A 482 17.51 -17.16 30.47
CA PHE A 482 18.69 -16.84 29.66
C PHE A 482 19.28 -15.46 29.98
N ASN A 483 18.62 -14.67 30.83
CA ASN A 483 18.93 -13.27 31.09
C ASN A 483 19.11 -12.43 29.80
N GLU A 484 18.20 -12.61 28.85
CA GLU A 484 18.32 -12.05 27.50
C GLU A 484 17.03 -11.40 27.02
N LYS A 485 17.17 -10.43 26.12
CA LYS A 485 16.03 -9.82 25.43
C LYS A 485 15.98 -10.27 23.98
N ILE A 486 14.83 -10.80 23.57
CA ILE A 486 14.59 -11.32 22.24
C ILE A 486 13.53 -10.45 21.56
N ASN A 487 13.82 -10.05 20.32
CA ASN A 487 12.92 -9.30 19.46
C ASN A 487 13.11 -9.76 18.00
N SER A 488 12.29 -9.23 17.09
CA SER A 488 12.39 -9.56 15.66
C SER A 488 13.76 -9.25 15.03
N GLY A 489 14.52 -8.30 15.58
CA GLY A 489 15.83 -7.92 15.06
C GLY A 489 16.96 -8.87 15.45
N ASN A 490 16.90 -9.46 16.64
CA ASN A 490 17.99 -10.30 17.18
C ASN A 490 17.64 -11.80 17.30
N PHE A 491 16.36 -12.16 17.13
CA PHE A 491 15.84 -13.51 17.36
C PHE A 491 16.67 -14.59 16.67
N TYR A 492 17.01 -14.41 15.40
CA TYR A 492 17.77 -15.41 14.65
C TYR A 492 19.16 -15.66 15.27
N LEU A 493 19.97 -14.60 15.45
CA LEU A 493 21.33 -14.72 15.97
C LEU A 493 21.35 -15.26 17.39
N LYS A 494 20.38 -14.86 18.22
CA LYS A 494 20.26 -15.34 19.61
C LYS A 494 19.80 -16.79 19.66
N THR A 495 18.82 -17.18 18.84
CA THR A 495 18.40 -18.59 18.72
C THR A 495 19.59 -19.44 18.28
N GLN A 496 20.36 -18.98 17.30
CA GLN A 496 21.56 -19.68 16.86
C GLN A 496 22.60 -19.83 17.97
N LEU A 497 22.79 -18.80 18.78
CA LEU A 497 23.72 -18.83 19.91
C LEU A 497 23.28 -19.78 21.03
N TYR A 498 22.00 -19.79 21.40
CA TYR A 498 21.52 -20.53 22.58
C TYR A 498 20.96 -21.91 22.28
N ALA A 499 20.48 -22.16 21.06
CA ALA A 499 19.94 -23.45 20.67
C ALA A 499 21.01 -24.39 20.07
N GLU A 500 22.10 -23.85 19.53
CA GLU A 500 23.02 -24.63 18.68
C GLU A 500 24.49 -24.55 19.13
N LYS A 501 24.86 -23.59 20.00
CA LYS A 501 26.22 -23.55 20.57
C LYS A 501 26.41 -24.75 21.51
N ASP A 502 27.49 -25.51 21.31
CA ASP A 502 27.82 -26.70 22.09
C ASP A 502 26.71 -27.78 22.08
N PHE A 503 25.86 -27.79 21.05
CA PHE A 503 24.78 -28.75 20.89
C PHE A 503 25.30 -30.16 20.58
N PHE A 504 24.64 -31.16 21.18
CA PHE A 504 24.78 -32.57 20.82
C PHE A 504 23.40 -33.26 20.93
N PRO A 505 23.14 -34.36 20.19
CA PRO A 505 21.89 -35.10 20.30
C PRO A 505 21.61 -35.55 21.74
N GLY A 506 20.43 -35.20 22.26
CA GLY A 506 20.04 -35.42 23.66
C GLY A 506 20.30 -34.24 24.60
N SER A 507 20.93 -33.15 24.13
CA SER A 507 21.04 -31.91 24.90
C SER A 507 19.69 -31.20 25.02
N THR A 508 19.38 -30.63 26.18
CA THR A 508 18.08 -29.99 26.44
C THR A 508 18.05 -28.50 26.13
N GLN A 509 19.17 -27.90 25.72
CA GLN A 509 19.32 -26.44 25.58
C GLN A 509 18.36 -25.84 24.55
N LYS A 510 18.30 -26.43 23.35
CA LYS A 510 17.38 -26.02 22.28
C LYS A 510 15.93 -26.08 22.71
N LYS A 511 15.50 -27.23 23.24
CA LYS A 511 14.16 -27.41 23.81
C LYS A 511 13.87 -26.38 24.89
N SER A 512 14.84 -26.11 25.77
CA SER A 512 14.68 -25.17 26.89
C SER A 512 14.54 -23.73 26.39
N PHE A 513 15.34 -23.31 25.40
CA PHE A 513 15.27 -21.98 24.80
C PHE A 513 13.95 -21.75 24.06
N LEU A 514 13.57 -22.67 23.17
CA LEU A 514 12.32 -22.56 22.43
C LEU A 514 11.11 -22.63 23.37
N SER A 515 11.12 -23.53 24.35
CA SER A 515 10.06 -23.58 25.36
C SER A 515 9.99 -22.31 26.19
N ALA A 516 11.14 -21.71 26.56
CA ALA A 516 11.18 -20.44 27.28
C ALA A 516 10.60 -19.30 26.43
N LEU A 517 10.95 -19.25 25.14
CA LEU A 517 10.39 -18.28 24.20
C LEU A 517 8.88 -18.46 24.04
N THR A 518 8.41 -19.70 23.81
CA THR A 518 6.97 -20.00 23.72
C THR A 518 6.25 -19.60 24.99
N ARG A 519 6.77 -19.93 26.18
CA ARG A 519 6.17 -19.49 27.46
C ARG A 519 6.07 -17.96 27.53
N GLN A 520 7.13 -17.24 27.20
CA GLN A 520 7.12 -15.78 27.25
C GLN A 520 6.17 -15.17 26.22
N LEU A 521 6.08 -15.74 25.01
CA LEU A 521 5.08 -15.33 24.03
C LEU A 521 3.67 -15.51 24.57
N LEU A 522 3.35 -16.68 25.14
CA LEU A 522 2.04 -16.97 25.71
C LEU A 522 1.68 -16.04 26.86
N VAL A 523 2.63 -15.73 27.75
CA VAL A 523 2.41 -14.79 28.88
C VAL A 523 2.13 -13.38 28.37
N ASN A 524 2.78 -12.96 27.29
CA ASN A 524 2.61 -11.61 26.71
C ASN A 524 1.50 -11.54 25.66
N LEU A 525 0.74 -12.63 25.40
CA LEU A 525 -0.38 -12.59 24.47
C LEU A 525 -1.46 -11.61 24.91
N GLU A 526 -1.73 -11.48 26.23
CA GLU A 526 -2.77 -10.57 26.74
C GLU A 526 -2.47 -9.09 26.53
N THR A 527 -1.20 -8.73 26.33
CA THR A 527 -0.74 -7.34 26.20
C THR A 527 -0.31 -6.97 24.78
N VAL A 528 -0.28 -7.95 23.87
CA VAL A 528 0.15 -7.74 22.49
C VAL A 528 -0.88 -6.91 21.71
N SER A 529 -0.42 -6.15 20.73
CA SER A 529 -1.35 -5.61 19.73
C SER A 529 -1.87 -6.76 18.88
N GLU A 530 -3.11 -7.18 19.14
CA GLU A 530 -3.71 -8.33 18.49
C GLU A 530 -3.86 -8.12 16.97
N SER A 531 -4.15 -6.88 16.54
CA SER A 531 -4.25 -6.52 15.12
C SER A 531 -2.88 -6.60 14.42
N GLU A 532 -1.81 -6.18 15.09
CA GLU A 532 -0.44 -6.33 14.58
C GLU A 532 -0.05 -7.82 14.52
N LEU A 533 -0.31 -8.59 15.58
CA LEU A 533 -0.02 -10.02 15.60
C LEU A 533 -0.73 -10.76 14.46
N MET A 534 -2.04 -10.51 14.27
CA MET A 534 -2.80 -11.10 13.17
C MET A 534 -2.28 -10.64 11.81
N SER A 535 -1.93 -9.37 11.65
CA SER A 535 -1.31 -8.85 10.43
C SER A 535 0.00 -9.60 10.11
N GLN A 536 0.84 -9.87 11.10
CA GLN A 536 2.09 -10.62 10.92
C GLN A 536 1.86 -12.11 10.63
N ILE A 537 0.82 -12.73 11.19
CA ILE A 537 0.40 -14.10 10.85
C ILE A 537 -0.09 -14.17 9.40
N PHE A 538 -0.98 -13.25 9.00
CA PHE A 538 -1.48 -13.14 7.63
C PHE A 538 -0.35 -12.93 6.63
N LYS A 539 0.54 -11.98 6.91
CA LYS A 539 1.74 -11.74 6.10
C LYS A 539 2.56 -13.01 5.96
N SER A 540 2.80 -13.73 7.06
CA SER A 540 3.58 -14.98 7.04
C SER A 540 2.90 -16.09 6.23
N ALA A 541 1.57 -16.16 6.22
CA ALA A 541 0.83 -17.10 5.39
C ALA A 541 0.90 -16.74 3.90
N GLU A 542 0.71 -15.47 3.53
CA GLU A 542 0.88 -15.00 2.14
C GLU A 542 2.31 -15.21 1.63
N GLU A 543 3.31 -14.98 2.50
CA GLU A 543 4.74 -15.17 2.19
C GLU A 543 5.19 -16.63 2.20
N LYS A 544 4.28 -17.58 2.45
CA LYS A 544 4.56 -19.02 2.63
C LYS A 544 5.64 -19.29 3.68
N GLN A 545 5.67 -18.46 4.71
CA GLN A 545 6.43 -18.69 5.95
C GLN A 545 5.59 -19.49 6.96
N LEU A 546 4.27 -19.48 6.78
CA LEU A 546 3.33 -20.42 7.39
C LEU A 546 2.69 -21.26 6.28
N ALA A 547 2.56 -22.56 6.51
CA ALA A 547 1.78 -23.45 5.67
C ALA A 547 0.83 -24.27 6.54
N PHE A 548 -0.39 -24.52 6.07
CA PHE A 548 -1.45 -25.17 6.84
C PHE A 548 -2.01 -26.39 6.14
N TYR A 549 -2.21 -27.46 6.90
CA TYR A 549 -3.01 -28.59 6.48
C TYR A 549 -4.01 -28.91 7.59
N ILE A 550 -5.28 -29.09 7.23
CA ILE A 550 -6.36 -29.42 8.15
C ILE A 550 -7.07 -30.64 7.61
N GLU A 551 -7.36 -31.61 8.47
CA GLU A 551 -7.98 -32.88 8.03
C GLU A 551 -9.46 -32.72 7.63
N GLU A 552 -10.12 -31.66 8.10
CA GLU A 552 -11.49 -31.33 7.70
C GLU A 552 -11.53 -30.80 6.26
N GLU A 553 -12.17 -31.55 5.36
CA GLU A 553 -12.12 -31.33 3.90
C GLU A 553 -12.59 -29.93 3.47
N GLU A 554 -13.74 -29.46 3.95
CA GLU A 554 -14.29 -28.16 3.55
C GLU A 554 -13.42 -26.98 4.01
N LEU A 555 -12.79 -27.14 5.18
CA LEU A 555 -11.84 -26.17 5.70
C LEU A 555 -10.52 -26.22 4.93
N GLN A 556 -10.02 -27.40 4.57
CA GLN A 556 -8.83 -27.54 3.73
C GLN A 556 -9.03 -26.91 2.34
N LYS A 557 -10.19 -27.11 1.70
CA LYS A 557 -10.53 -26.46 0.43
C LYS A 557 -10.48 -24.94 0.53
N MET A 558 -10.91 -24.39 1.67
CA MET A 558 -10.82 -22.94 1.93
C MET A 558 -9.35 -22.49 2.02
N ILE A 559 -8.50 -23.21 2.75
CA ILE A 559 -7.06 -22.91 2.88
C ILE A 559 -6.35 -23.03 1.53
N ASP A 560 -6.65 -24.08 0.75
CA ASP A 560 -6.14 -24.29 -0.61
C ASP A 560 -6.51 -23.10 -1.52
N SER A 561 -7.74 -22.57 -1.39
CA SER A 561 -8.17 -21.39 -2.17
C SER A 561 -7.41 -20.11 -1.85
N PHE A 562 -6.70 -20.06 -0.71
CA PHE A 562 -5.83 -18.95 -0.33
C PHE A 562 -4.35 -19.19 -0.65
N TYR A 563 -4.01 -20.38 -1.16
CA TYR A 563 -2.65 -20.85 -1.40
C TYR A 563 -1.78 -20.98 -0.12
N TRP A 564 -2.42 -20.90 1.05
CA TRP A 564 -1.74 -21.02 2.35
C TRP A 564 -1.44 -22.47 2.74
N SER A 565 -1.94 -23.44 1.98
CA SER A 565 -1.61 -24.84 2.20
C SER A 565 -0.25 -25.23 1.65
N GLY A 566 0.42 -24.36 0.88
CA GLY A 566 1.72 -24.68 0.31
C GLY A 566 1.70 -25.88 -0.66
N ARG A 567 0.53 -26.26 -1.18
CA ARG A 567 0.41 -27.34 -2.16
C ARG A 567 1.01 -26.95 -3.51
N ILE A 568 1.41 -27.94 -4.29
CA ILE A 568 1.72 -27.71 -5.71
C ILE A 568 0.41 -27.28 -6.39
N ILE A 569 0.43 -26.12 -7.04
CA ILE A 569 -0.75 -25.57 -7.70
C ILE A 569 -0.80 -26.10 -9.13
N GLU A 570 -1.97 -26.61 -9.52
CA GLU A 570 -2.23 -27.03 -10.89
C GLU A 570 -2.88 -25.89 -11.69
N PRO A 571 -2.17 -25.28 -12.66
CA PRO A 571 -2.77 -24.25 -13.49
C PRO A 571 -3.69 -24.90 -14.54
N HIS A 572 -4.88 -24.32 -14.70
CA HIS A 572 -5.87 -24.79 -15.67
C HIS A 572 -6.27 -23.67 -16.62
N CYS A 573 -6.43 -24.02 -17.90
CA CYS A 573 -7.06 -23.13 -18.87
C CYS A 573 -8.51 -22.87 -18.49
N PRO A 574 -9.05 -21.66 -18.76
CA PRO A 574 -10.46 -21.40 -18.59
C PRO A 574 -11.31 -22.39 -19.41
N PRO A 575 -12.48 -22.82 -18.89
CA PRO A 575 -13.34 -23.75 -19.60
C PRO A 575 -13.79 -23.15 -20.94
N ASN A 576 -13.91 -24.02 -21.95
CA ASN A 576 -14.32 -23.67 -23.32
C ASN A 576 -13.35 -22.78 -24.12
N ILE A 577 -12.05 -22.77 -23.77
CA ILE A 577 -11.02 -22.08 -24.54
C ILE A 577 -9.95 -23.06 -25.02
N ASP A 578 -10.05 -23.47 -26.29
CA ASP A 578 -9.15 -24.46 -26.89
C ASP A 578 -7.75 -23.91 -27.22
N ASN A 579 -7.63 -22.60 -27.43
CA ASN A 579 -6.37 -21.93 -27.79
C ASN A 579 -5.70 -21.33 -26.54
N CYS A 580 -5.42 -22.18 -25.56
CA CYS A 580 -4.85 -21.77 -24.28
C CYS A 580 -3.62 -22.61 -23.93
N TYR A 581 -2.63 -21.95 -23.30
CA TYR A 581 -1.44 -22.60 -22.76
C TYR A 581 -1.20 -22.16 -21.32
N THR A 582 -1.08 -23.13 -20.43
CA THR A 582 -0.72 -22.96 -19.02
C THR A 582 0.76 -23.31 -18.83
N ASP A 583 1.60 -22.28 -18.77
CA ASP A 583 2.97 -22.43 -18.31
C ASP A 583 3.01 -22.47 -16.77
N PHE A 584 3.94 -23.25 -16.25
CA PHE A 584 4.16 -23.42 -14.82
C PHE A 584 5.65 -23.39 -14.54
N GLN A 585 6.08 -22.56 -13.60
CA GLN A 585 7.45 -22.53 -13.13
C GLN A 585 7.45 -22.55 -11.62
N PHE A 586 7.86 -23.68 -11.05
CA PHE A 586 8.03 -23.80 -9.60
C PHE A 586 9.46 -24.24 -9.28
N PRO A 587 10.41 -23.28 -9.21
CA PRO A 587 11.76 -23.56 -8.75
C PRO A 587 11.81 -23.65 -7.22
N TYR A 588 12.53 -24.63 -6.69
CA TYR A 588 12.73 -24.81 -5.26
C TYR A 588 14.10 -25.41 -4.94
N ASP A 589 14.60 -25.02 -3.77
CA ASP A 589 15.93 -25.36 -3.28
C ASP A 589 15.88 -26.41 -2.17
N ALA A 590 16.90 -27.26 -2.16
CA ALA A 590 17.28 -28.08 -1.02
C ALA A 590 18.75 -27.79 -0.66
N ASN A 591 18.97 -27.01 0.39
CA ASN A 591 20.32 -26.77 0.92
C ASN A 591 20.82 -28.03 1.63
N LEU A 592 21.76 -28.75 1.02
CA LEU A 592 22.37 -29.96 1.55
C LEU A 592 23.81 -29.70 2.01
N GLY A 593 24.11 -28.46 2.42
CA GLY A 593 25.42 -28.03 2.91
C GLY A 593 25.68 -28.25 4.39
N VAL A 594 24.69 -28.74 5.15
CA VAL A 594 24.76 -28.90 6.62
C VAL A 594 25.17 -27.57 7.30
N ASN A 595 24.64 -26.47 6.78
CA ASN A 595 24.90 -25.12 7.26
C ASN A 595 23.64 -24.27 7.10
N LYS A 596 23.71 -23.04 7.57
CA LYS A 596 22.60 -22.07 7.50
C LYS A 596 22.86 -20.99 6.46
N ALA A 597 23.51 -21.38 5.36
CA ALA A 597 23.94 -20.47 4.30
C ALA A 597 22.79 -19.71 3.62
N ASN A 598 21.53 -20.19 3.68
CA ASN A 598 20.41 -19.45 3.12
C ASN A 598 20.20 -18.09 3.80
N PHE A 599 20.73 -17.87 5.01
CA PHE A 599 20.75 -16.55 5.64
C PHE A 599 21.61 -15.53 4.87
N PHE A 600 22.65 -15.99 4.17
CA PHE A 600 23.60 -15.17 3.44
C PHE A 600 23.43 -15.24 1.91
N VAL A 601 22.51 -16.07 1.41
CA VAL A 601 22.29 -16.27 -0.02
C VAL A 601 21.14 -15.40 -0.50
N ASN A 602 21.47 -14.46 -1.39
CA ASN A 602 20.50 -13.65 -2.11
C ASN A 602 20.28 -14.24 -3.51
N ARG A 603 19.07 -14.05 -4.06
CA ARG A 603 18.73 -14.47 -5.42
C ARG A 603 18.01 -13.35 -6.18
N ILE A 604 18.20 -13.31 -7.49
CA ILE A 604 17.42 -12.48 -8.42
C ILE A 604 16.88 -13.41 -9.51
N THR A 605 15.59 -13.30 -9.83
CA THR A 605 14.92 -14.15 -10.80
C THR A 605 14.48 -13.35 -12.02
N GLU A 606 14.82 -13.83 -13.21
CA GLU A 606 14.38 -13.27 -14.48
C GLU A 606 13.67 -14.36 -15.28
N VAL A 607 12.40 -14.10 -15.63
CA VAL A 607 11.60 -14.98 -16.48
C VAL A 607 11.41 -14.32 -17.83
N LYS A 608 11.89 -14.97 -18.88
CA LYS A 608 11.76 -14.51 -20.27
C LYS A 608 10.93 -15.50 -21.05
N ILE A 609 9.84 -15.02 -21.63
CA ILE A 609 8.94 -15.79 -22.48
C ILE A 609 8.99 -15.18 -23.87
N ASN A 610 9.40 -15.96 -24.87
CA ASN A 610 9.42 -15.55 -26.27
C ASN A 610 8.46 -16.42 -27.06
N ILE A 611 7.37 -15.81 -27.54
CA ILE A 611 6.43 -16.48 -28.44
C ILE A 611 6.91 -16.20 -29.86
N ASP A 612 7.06 -17.23 -30.68
CA ASP A 612 7.46 -17.07 -32.08
C ASP A 612 6.26 -16.92 -33.03
N SER A 613 6.53 -16.70 -34.32
CA SER A 613 5.50 -16.53 -35.35
C SER A 613 4.58 -17.75 -35.50
N ASP A 614 5.09 -18.95 -35.22
CA ASP A 614 4.34 -20.20 -35.23
C ASP A 614 3.52 -20.39 -33.94
N GLY A 615 3.72 -19.51 -32.96
CA GLY A 615 3.04 -19.48 -31.68
C GLY A 615 3.67 -20.40 -30.63
N ILE A 616 4.84 -20.99 -30.92
CA ILE A 616 5.58 -21.80 -29.95
C ILE A 616 6.13 -20.88 -28.87
N ILE A 617 6.00 -21.34 -27.64
CA ILE A 617 6.37 -20.59 -26.44
C ILE A 617 7.74 -21.09 -26.00
N ASN A 618 8.73 -20.20 -26.05
CA ASN A 618 10.09 -20.46 -25.58
C ASN A 618 10.26 -19.77 -24.23
N SER A 619 10.42 -20.57 -23.18
CA SER A 619 10.53 -20.11 -21.80
C SER A 619 11.98 -20.23 -21.33
N LYS A 620 12.50 -19.14 -20.74
CA LYS A 620 13.81 -19.07 -20.14
C LYS A 620 13.69 -18.56 -18.72
N LEU A 621 14.12 -19.40 -17.78
CA LEU A 621 14.32 -19.02 -16.38
C LEU A 621 15.80 -18.76 -16.15
N HIS A 622 16.12 -17.56 -15.67
CA HIS A 622 17.47 -17.18 -15.28
C HIS A 622 17.47 -16.77 -13.80
N ILE A 623 18.26 -17.46 -12.98
CA ILE A 623 18.38 -17.17 -11.55
C ILE A 623 19.83 -16.88 -11.22
N LYS A 624 20.10 -15.68 -10.72
CA LYS A 624 21.41 -15.32 -10.18
C LYS A 624 21.41 -15.50 -8.68
N PHE A 625 22.24 -16.41 -8.19
CA PHE A 625 22.50 -16.59 -6.77
C PHE A 625 23.79 -15.90 -6.36
N LYS A 626 23.82 -15.30 -5.17
CA LYS A 626 25.00 -14.69 -4.57
C LYS A 626 25.13 -15.14 -3.12
N ASN A 627 26.23 -15.80 -2.78
CA ASN A 627 26.53 -16.20 -1.41
C ASN A 627 27.42 -15.13 -0.75
N GLU A 628 26.86 -14.43 0.24
CA GLU A 628 27.53 -13.35 0.97
C GLU A 628 28.13 -13.81 2.31
N SER A 629 28.25 -15.13 2.53
CA SER A 629 28.94 -15.67 3.69
C SER A 629 30.36 -15.11 3.76
N LEU A 630 30.75 -14.56 4.91
CA LEU A 630 32.05 -13.90 5.07
C LEU A 630 33.21 -14.90 5.26
N GLN A 631 32.94 -15.99 5.96
CA GLN A 631 33.90 -17.05 6.29
C GLN A 631 33.22 -18.40 6.10
N ASP A 632 34.02 -19.44 5.87
CA ASP A 632 33.55 -20.82 5.81
C ASP A 632 33.44 -21.42 7.21
N ILE A 633 32.65 -20.75 8.06
CA ILE A 633 32.41 -21.13 9.44
C ILE A 633 30.91 -21.08 9.68
N PHE A 634 30.39 -22.15 10.28
CA PHE A 634 29.00 -22.23 10.72
C PHE A 634 28.63 -20.99 11.56
N PRO A 635 27.47 -20.34 11.32
CA PRO A 635 26.35 -20.79 10.49
C PRO A 635 26.49 -20.56 8.97
N GLY A 636 27.51 -19.82 8.52
CA GLY A 636 27.77 -19.58 7.09
C GLY A 636 28.50 -20.73 6.42
N GLY A 637 28.93 -20.51 5.17
CA GLY A 637 29.77 -21.43 4.41
C GLY A 637 29.37 -21.55 2.94
N ALA A 638 29.95 -22.52 2.24
CA ALA A 638 29.56 -22.83 0.87
C ALA A 638 28.07 -23.25 0.79
N TYR A 639 27.34 -22.71 -0.17
CA TYR A 639 25.94 -23.08 -0.40
C TYR A 639 25.87 -24.27 -1.34
N ARG A 640 25.57 -25.45 -0.79
CA ARG A 640 25.48 -26.72 -1.53
C ARG A 640 24.01 -27.02 -1.75
N ASN A 641 23.53 -26.85 -2.97
CA ASN A 641 22.10 -26.86 -3.27
C ASN A 641 21.76 -27.96 -4.28
N TYR A 642 20.81 -28.82 -3.93
CA TYR A 642 20.09 -29.61 -4.91
C TYR A 642 18.88 -28.79 -5.37
N PHE A 643 19.03 -28.15 -6.54
CA PHE A 643 18.02 -27.29 -7.12
C PHE A 643 17.08 -28.11 -7.98
N GLN A 644 15.79 -27.80 -7.88
CA GLN A 644 14.75 -28.47 -8.65
C GLN A 644 13.78 -27.45 -9.23
N ILE A 645 13.13 -27.82 -10.35
CA ILE A 645 12.04 -27.05 -10.93
C ILE A 645 10.95 -27.99 -11.45
N LEU A 646 9.68 -27.62 -11.20
CA LEU A 646 8.54 -28.17 -11.93
C LEU A 646 8.19 -27.25 -13.10
N ILE A 647 8.10 -27.83 -14.28
CA ILE A 647 7.65 -27.19 -15.52
C ILE A 647 6.50 -28.00 -16.16
N PRO A 648 5.77 -27.48 -17.16
CA PRO A 648 4.70 -28.24 -17.80
C PRO A 648 5.20 -29.59 -18.29
N ARG A 649 4.39 -30.62 -18.06
CA ARG A 649 4.73 -32.03 -18.33
C ARG A 649 5.32 -32.27 -19.72
N ASP A 650 4.71 -31.62 -20.71
CA ASP A 650 5.01 -31.82 -22.11
C ASP A 650 6.14 -30.90 -22.63
N SER A 651 6.67 -29.99 -21.82
CA SER A 651 7.74 -29.08 -22.24
C SER A 651 9.01 -29.82 -22.66
N VAL A 652 9.67 -29.37 -23.71
CA VAL A 652 10.97 -29.91 -24.15
C VAL A 652 12.07 -29.02 -23.59
N VAL A 653 12.89 -29.57 -22.70
CA VAL A 653 14.07 -28.88 -22.14
C VAL A 653 15.15 -28.84 -23.21
N THR A 654 15.60 -27.64 -23.56
CA THR A 654 16.63 -27.44 -24.59
C THR A 654 18.00 -27.15 -23.99
N ARG A 655 18.05 -26.49 -22.83
CA ARG A 655 19.31 -26.16 -22.16
C ARG A 655 19.13 -26.02 -20.66
N ILE A 656 20.09 -26.58 -19.92
CA ILE A 656 20.34 -26.26 -18.51
C ILE A 656 21.80 -25.88 -18.41
N ALA A 657 22.11 -24.74 -17.79
CA ALA A 657 23.48 -24.25 -17.64
C ALA A 657 23.73 -23.61 -16.28
N ILE A 658 24.97 -23.69 -15.83
CA ILE A 658 25.51 -22.99 -14.67
C ILE A 658 26.59 -22.02 -15.16
N GLY A 659 26.31 -20.73 -15.11
CA GLY A 659 27.08 -19.72 -15.82
C GLY A 659 26.96 -19.92 -17.32
N GLU A 660 28.09 -19.97 -18.02
CA GLU A 660 28.13 -20.21 -19.46
C GLU A 660 28.14 -21.72 -19.80
N GLU A 661 28.49 -22.57 -18.84
CA GLU A 661 28.71 -24.01 -18.99
C GLU A 661 27.37 -24.78 -18.98
N PRO A 662 26.99 -25.48 -20.08
CA PRO A 662 25.83 -26.35 -20.09
C PRO A 662 26.07 -27.62 -19.25
N LEU A 663 25.05 -28.08 -18.53
CA LEU A 663 25.12 -29.33 -17.76
C LEU A 663 24.97 -30.54 -18.68
N SER A 664 25.90 -31.49 -18.55
CA SER A 664 25.89 -32.76 -19.28
C SER A 664 24.92 -33.80 -18.70
N SER A 665 24.61 -33.71 -17.40
CA SER A 665 23.71 -34.61 -16.69
C SER A 665 22.87 -33.86 -15.66
N TYR A 666 21.59 -34.20 -15.59
CA TYR A 666 20.63 -33.71 -14.60
C TYR A 666 19.54 -34.78 -14.42
N ASP A 667 18.88 -34.76 -13.26
CA ASP A 667 17.75 -35.63 -12.98
C ASP A 667 16.52 -35.14 -13.74
N GLN A 668 15.79 -36.05 -14.36
CA GLN A 668 14.52 -35.74 -15.00
C GLN A 668 13.48 -36.81 -14.68
N GLU A 669 12.33 -36.37 -14.19
CA GLU A 669 11.18 -37.22 -13.90
C GLU A 669 9.92 -36.63 -14.53
N ILE A 670 9.09 -37.46 -15.15
CA ILE A 670 7.84 -37.04 -15.78
C ILE A 670 6.68 -37.63 -14.99
N GLY A 671 6.06 -36.82 -14.14
CA GLY A 671 4.83 -37.13 -13.42
C GLY A 671 3.68 -36.28 -13.94
N GLN A 672 2.92 -35.67 -13.02
CA GLN A 672 1.94 -34.62 -13.36
C GLN A 672 2.63 -33.41 -14.01
N PHE A 673 3.81 -33.06 -13.53
CA PHE A 673 4.72 -32.07 -14.09
C PHE A 673 6.01 -32.75 -14.54
N LYS A 674 6.77 -32.06 -15.39
CA LYS A 674 8.16 -32.44 -15.65
C LYS A 674 9.02 -31.83 -14.56
N LYS A 675 9.67 -32.68 -13.77
CA LYS A 675 10.60 -32.29 -12.72
C LYS A 675 12.01 -32.41 -13.27
N VAL A 676 12.78 -31.34 -13.12
CA VAL A 676 14.20 -31.28 -13.45
C VAL A 676 14.96 -30.98 -12.16
N GLY A 677 16.02 -31.73 -11.86
CA GLY A 677 16.83 -31.55 -10.66
C GLY A 677 18.32 -31.67 -10.93
N PHE A 678 19.14 -30.85 -10.26
CA PHE A 678 20.60 -30.95 -10.35
C PHE A 678 21.26 -30.29 -9.14
N PHE A 679 22.45 -30.77 -8.81
CA PHE A 679 23.24 -30.27 -7.69
C PHE A 679 24.24 -29.22 -8.16
N PHE A 680 24.43 -28.17 -7.37
CA PHE A 680 25.51 -27.20 -7.56
C PHE A 680 26.02 -26.64 -6.24
N GLU A 681 27.19 -26.01 -6.30
CA GLU A 681 27.80 -25.33 -5.16
C GLU A 681 28.12 -23.86 -5.47
N ILE A 682 27.84 -22.99 -4.51
CA ILE A 682 28.25 -21.59 -4.52
C ILE A 682 29.23 -21.35 -3.37
N PRO A 683 30.53 -21.22 -3.67
CA PRO A 683 31.52 -20.84 -2.68
C PRO A 683 31.17 -19.53 -1.97
N ILE A 684 31.75 -19.29 -0.79
CA ILE A 684 31.60 -18.02 -0.08
C ILE A 684 32.02 -16.83 -0.96
N GLN A 685 31.39 -15.68 -0.75
CA GLN A 685 31.65 -14.43 -1.46
C GLN A 685 31.61 -14.54 -3.01
N SER A 686 30.87 -15.52 -3.53
CA SER A 686 30.79 -15.78 -4.96
C SER A 686 29.35 -15.77 -5.48
N ALA A 687 29.20 -15.76 -6.80
CA ALA A 687 27.91 -15.83 -7.47
C ALA A 687 27.91 -16.94 -8.52
N ARG A 688 26.72 -17.49 -8.77
CA ARG A 688 26.44 -18.46 -9.83
C ARG A 688 25.12 -18.09 -10.49
N GLU A 689 25.06 -18.28 -11.80
CA GLU A 689 23.87 -18.04 -12.61
C GLU A 689 23.34 -19.37 -13.10
N ILE A 690 22.05 -19.61 -12.94
CA ILE A 690 21.37 -20.82 -13.38
C ILE A 690 20.46 -20.42 -14.54
N VAL A 691 20.61 -21.10 -15.67
CA VAL A 691 19.78 -20.88 -16.86
C VAL A 691 19.06 -22.17 -17.22
N ILE A 692 17.74 -22.11 -17.34
CA ILE A 692 16.90 -23.22 -17.78
C ILE A 692 16.06 -22.73 -18.94
N GLU A 693 16.23 -23.36 -20.10
CA GLU A 693 15.50 -23.05 -21.34
C GLU A 693 14.69 -24.28 -21.77
N TYR A 694 13.43 -24.05 -22.08
CA TYR A 694 12.51 -25.07 -22.57
C TYR A 694 11.46 -24.45 -23.49
N HIS A 695 10.78 -25.27 -24.27
CA HIS A 695 9.67 -24.80 -25.10
C HIS A 695 8.45 -25.71 -25.05
N SER A 696 7.29 -25.14 -25.39
CA SER A 696 6.05 -25.87 -25.58
C SER A 696 6.13 -26.80 -26.81
N LEU A 697 5.42 -27.94 -26.78
CA LEU A 697 5.27 -28.79 -27.98
C LEU A 697 4.31 -28.23 -29.03
N LYS A 698 3.30 -27.47 -28.60
CA LYS A 698 2.26 -26.92 -29.47
C LYS A 698 2.23 -25.41 -29.32
N GLY A 699 2.13 -24.73 -30.46
CA GLY A 699 2.01 -23.28 -30.50
C GLY A 699 0.56 -22.82 -30.58
N PHE A 700 0.35 -21.52 -30.34
CA PHE A 700 -0.95 -20.88 -30.51
C PHE A 700 -1.46 -20.92 -31.95
N LYS A 701 -2.74 -21.29 -32.10
CA LYS A 701 -3.47 -21.22 -33.38
C LYS A 701 -3.90 -19.78 -33.69
N LYS A 702 -4.26 -19.51 -34.95
CA LYS A 702 -4.83 -18.22 -35.37
C LYS A 702 -6.10 -17.88 -34.56
N GLY A 703 -6.28 -16.59 -34.28
CA GLY A 703 -7.41 -16.07 -33.50
C GLY A 703 -7.03 -15.72 -32.06
N LYS A 704 -8.05 -15.65 -31.18
CA LYS A 704 -7.84 -15.36 -29.77
C LYS A 704 -7.15 -16.53 -29.08
N SER A 705 -6.20 -16.22 -28.22
CA SER A 705 -5.39 -17.16 -27.45
C SER A 705 -5.19 -16.66 -26.03
N ILE A 706 -4.95 -17.59 -25.10
CA ILE A 706 -4.64 -17.28 -23.71
C ILE A 706 -3.29 -17.88 -23.35
N TYR A 707 -2.40 -17.04 -22.84
CA TYR A 707 -1.20 -17.46 -22.16
C TYR A 707 -1.35 -17.21 -20.66
N GLN A 708 -1.24 -18.28 -19.87
CA GLN A 708 -1.18 -18.19 -18.42
C GLN A 708 0.20 -18.68 -17.96
N LEU A 709 0.91 -17.87 -17.19
CA LEU A 709 2.12 -18.29 -16.47
C LEU A 709 1.83 -18.26 -14.97
N LEU A 710 1.95 -19.42 -14.33
CA LEU A 710 1.97 -19.54 -12.89
C LEU A 710 3.42 -19.71 -12.42
N PHE A 711 3.93 -18.73 -11.68
CA PHE A 711 5.22 -18.81 -11.00
C PHE A 711 4.97 -19.03 -9.51
N GLN A 712 5.26 -20.23 -9.02
CA GLN A 712 4.98 -20.61 -7.65
C GLN A 712 6.19 -20.36 -6.74
N LYS A 713 5.96 -19.72 -5.59
CA LYS A 713 6.96 -19.47 -4.56
C LYS A 713 7.13 -20.72 -3.69
N GLN A 714 8.38 -21.05 -3.37
CA GLN A 714 8.74 -22.10 -2.41
C GLN A 714 8.40 -21.68 -0.98
N ILE A 715 7.91 -22.64 -0.19
CA ILE A 715 7.71 -22.48 1.25
C ILE A 715 9.05 -22.12 1.91
N GLY A 716 9.05 -21.20 2.87
CA GLY A 716 10.23 -20.79 3.63
C GLY A 716 11.28 -19.98 2.86
N SER A 717 11.21 -19.89 1.53
CA SER A 717 12.15 -19.05 0.78
C SER A 717 12.03 -17.58 1.18
N ILE A 718 13.13 -16.84 1.15
CA ILE A 718 13.10 -15.39 1.30
C ILE A 718 12.34 -14.75 0.12
N ASN A 719 11.80 -13.55 0.33
CA ASN A 719 11.28 -12.75 -0.77
C ASN A 719 12.45 -12.26 -1.62
N ASN A 720 12.29 -12.24 -2.93
CA ASN A 720 13.34 -11.82 -3.86
C ASN A 720 12.76 -11.07 -5.05
N ASP A 721 13.60 -10.28 -5.71
CA ASP A 721 13.21 -9.59 -6.93
C ASP A 721 12.94 -10.58 -8.07
N MET A 722 11.89 -10.29 -8.83
CA MET A 722 11.47 -11.03 -10.00
C MET A 722 11.17 -10.05 -11.14
N SER A 723 11.71 -10.33 -12.32
CA SER A 723 11.32 -9.67 -13.56
C SER A 723 10.68 -10.67 -14.53
N LEU A 724 9.66 -10.20 -15.25
CA LEU A 724 8.99 -10.92 -16.32
C LEU A 724 9.09 -10.09 -17.61
N GLU A 725 9.62 -10.70 -18.66
CA GLU A 725 9.62 -10.18 -20.02
C GLU A 725 8.90 -11.17 -20.94
N ILE A 726 7.81 -10.72 -21.57
CA ILE A 726 7.12 -11.47 -22.63
C ILE A 726 7.34 -10.75 -23.94
N THR A 727 7.92 -11.45 -24.92
CA THR A 727 8.13 -10.95 -26.29
C THR A 727 7.18 -11.65 -27.25
N LEU A 728 6.46 -10.85 -28.04
CA LEU A 728 5.49 -11.30 -29.04
C LEU A 728 6.04 -11.10 -30.46
N PRO A 729 5.70 -11.99 -31.41
CA PRO A 729 6.06 -11.82 -32.81
C PRO A 729 5.22 -10.68 -33.45
N PRO A 730 5.59 -10.20 -34.65
CA PRO A 730 4.84 -9.13 -35.32
C PRO A 730 3.37 -9.47 -35.66
N ASN A 731 3.04 -10.76 -35.82
CA ASN A 731 1.70 -11.25 -36.15
C ASN A 731 0.83 -11.56 -34.91
N MET A 732 1.24 -11.12 -33.72
CA MET A 732 0.48 -11.35 -32.49
C MET A 732 0.43 -10.10 -31.62
N PHE A 733 -0.75 -9.81 -31.10
CA PHE A 733 -1.04 -8.58 -30.37
C PHE A 733 -1.61 -8.88 -28.99
N LEU A 734 -1.22 -8.07 -28.01
CA LEU A 734 -1.80 -8.07 -26.67
C LEU A 734 -3.23 -7.51 -26.72
N ALA A 735 -4.22 -8.30 -26.31
CA ALA A 735 -5.60 -7.88 -26.18
C ALA A 735 -5.94 -7.45 -24.74
N ASN A 736 -5.49 -8.21 -23.73
CA ASN A 736 -5.79 -7.96 -22.32
C ASN A 736 -4.75 -8.60 -21.40
N GLN A 737 -4.66 -8.14 -20.14
CA GLN A 737 -3.78 -8.70 -19.12
C GLN A 737 -4.29 -8.40 -17.69
N ASN A 738 -3.94 -9.24 -16.71
CA ASN A 738 -4.35 -9.05 -15.31
C ASN A 738 -3.36 -8.25 -14.43
N PHE A 739 -2.29 -7.71 -15.00
CA PHE A 739 -1.23 -6.98 -14.28
C PHE A 739 -0.90 -5.64 -14.94
N SER A 740 -0.32 -4.69 -14.19
CA SER A 740 0.08 -3.38 -14.72
C SER A 740 1.50 -3.43 -15.26
N ALA A 741 1.65 -3.76 -16.55
CA ALA A 741 2.94 -3.88 -17.23
C ALA A 741 3.28 -2.65 -18.08
N LEU A 742 4.57 -2.45 -18.35
CA LEU A 742 5.03 -1.56 -19.42
C LEU A 742 4.99 -2.32 -20.74
N VAL A 743 4.18 -1.84 -21.69
CA VAL A 743 4.07 -2.43 -23.03
C VAL A 743 4.73 -1.51 -24.05
N LYS A 744 5.76 -2.00 -24.74
CA LYS A 744 6.48 -1.24 -25.78
C LYS A 744 7.11 -2.20 -26.80
N ASN A 745 6.95 -1.92 -28.09
CA ASN A 745 7.59 -2.65 -29.19
C ASN A 745 7.38 -4.19 -29.11
N ASN A 746 6.13 -4.64 -28.94
CA ASN A 746 5.76 -6.07 -28.78
C ASN A 746 6.43 -6.76 -27.58
N ARG A 747 6.87 -5.99 -26.59
CA ARG A 747 7.39 -6.49 -25.31
C ARG A 747 6.50 -6.03 -24.17
N ILE A 748 6.25 -6.96 -23.25
CA ILE A 748 5.52 -6.75 -22.01
C ILE A 748 6.52 -6.95 -20.87
N LEU A 749 6.77 -5.88 -20.12
CA LEU A 749 7.76 -5.86 -19.03
C LEU A 749 7.06 -5.63 -17.70
N TYR A 750 7.37 -6.48 -16.72
CA TYR A 750 6.84 -6.37 -15.37
C TYR A 750 7.89 -6.73 -14.32
N ASN A 751 8.07 -5.84 -13.35
CA ASN A 751 8.97 -6.05 -12.21
C ASN A 751 8.12 -6.16 -10.94
N THR A 752 8.46 -7.12 -10.09
CA THR A 752 7.76 -7.38 -8.84
C THR A 752 8.69 -8.03 -7.83
N GLU A 753 8.24 -8.08 -6.59
CA GLU A 753 8.85 -8.93 -5.55
C GLU A 753 8.09 -10.25 -5.50
N LEU A 754 8.82 -11.37 -5.48
CA LEU A 754 8.28 -12.72 -5.27
C LEU A 754 7.99 -12.95 -3.78
N SER A 755 7.04 -12.18 -3.25
CA SER A 755 6.53 -12.33 -1.88
C SER A 755 5.34 -13.30 -1.78
N ALA A 756 4.73 -13.69 -2.89
CA ALA A 756 3.65 -14.66 -2.97
C ALA A 756 3.66 -15.29 -4.37
N ASP A 757 2.83 -16.31 -4.60
CA ASP A 757 2.63 -16.89 -5.93
C ASP A 757 2.21 -15.82 -6.94
N LYS A 758 2.73 -15.91 -8.17
CA LYS A 758 2.42 -14.96 -9.24
C LYS A 758 1.67 -15.67 -10.36
N ILE A 759 0.48 -15.17 -10.66
CA ILE A 759 -0.37 -15.67 -11.73
C ILE A 759 -0.48 -14.57 -12.78
N PHE A 760 0.20 -14.77 -13.89
CA PHE A 760 0.15 -13.87 -15.05
C PHE A 760 -0.81 -14.44 -16.07
N PHE A 761 -1.74 -13.61 -16.50
CA PHE A 761 -2.72 -13.95 -17.52
C PHE A 761 -2.64 -12.92 -18.63
N VAL A 762 -2.50 -13.40 -19.86
CA VAL A 762 -2.34 -12.58 -21.06
C VAL A 762 -3.27 -13.12 -22.15
N GLU A 763 -4.18 -12.27 -22.63
CA GLU A 763 -4.99 -12.55 -23.81
C GLU A 763 -4.27 -12.01 -25.04
N LEU A 764 -4.10 -12.87 -26.03
CA LEU A 764 -3.35 -12.61 -27.25
C LEU A 764 -4.24 -12.83 -28.47
N LEU A 765 -4.05 -12.01 -29.50
CA LEU A 765 -4.70 -12.18 -30.80
C LEU A 765 -3.63 -12.47 -31.86
N LYS A 766 -3.67 -13.68 -32.44
CA LYS A 766 -2.79 -14.08 -33.55
C LYS A 766 -3.52 -13.90 -34.89
N GLU A 767 -2.89 -13.19 -35.82
CA GLU A 767 -3.42 -12.95 -37.17
C GLU A 767 -3.30 -14.13 -38.12
#